data_AF-A0A969NBN2-F1
#
_entry.id   AF-A0A969NBN2-F1
#
_cell.length_a   1.000
_cell.length_b   1.000
_cell.length_c   1.000
_cell.angle_alpha   90.00
_cell.angle_beta   90.00
_cell.angle_gamma   90.00
#
_symmetry.space_group_name_H-M   'P 1'
#
loop_
_entity.id
_entity.type
_entity.pdbx_description
1 polymer ?
#
loop_
_entity_poly.entity_id
_entity_poly.type
_entity_poly.pdbx_seq_one_letter_code
_entity_poly.pdbx_strand_id
1 'polypeptide(L)'
;MHSAIQFRYNGLKISQVLSPLNEYLEPCKPTDSTRYYQVDYIIENDSNRTVSAGLLVLFDTMIHGNDAAKMDAFKTDLLEYLTPEQRRDGAKSRGKYAKFTPGDGLKRILVYETKELTRDMTGDFRLQSIPDELHIGSWPLFYGVLWDVPKIKTGSLYFDSAVLLKWNTQSLAPGEKLYYTNIFGLYNKGVLELVPAGTNYSGTNKEGNRVTLSKPELIADPDTIFEGESSNLQWNVENPLNADVYVSAKPKTKQHNSGRIFVQPKSTTTYYLQMLDNGKEIANAGARVTVLKRPEKIGFDGKFTIGLEETPLTFGFPFPYSTSYFQLLYKKKSYSNNIDAGNSIYLQGKQFENIPDDEKNELTYETKDFEIVQKLVPLDINLKEAHSDSAFFYRCEYLIKNLNKSKATYSFRYILDFSSLSSEDLQLKLDGNDSYFNRSFVGNEIPGSIVISGKSDGEGVRLHISPDDSKSPGSVAVGDWHFLKDMEVKKVYSDSSFYRSPAVLLRWDKTVLENETIKFAFIIGSNKNTKLKYIYNQSKEVKSAIVNFESNKFKIADEDAAKIADFIKNNPFDFIVLEGFTDNVGALEKNYVLAKKRIDAIEKIIKDAGVEEQKILNKVHGEFFSNQKSKDKEVDDMEERKVKIVLFKESLKLEDGSME
;
A
#
# COMPACT_ATOMS: atom_id res chain seq x y z
N MET A 1 -11.85 -24.95 -16.83
CA MET A 1 -10.45 -24.49 -16.77
C MET A 1 -10.09 -24.41 -15.30
N HIS A 2 -9.15 -25.22 -14.82
CA HIS A 2 -8.76 -25.21 -13.40
C HIS A 2 -7.65 -24.17 -13.21
N SER A 3 -7.74 -23.37 -12.15
CA SER A 3 -6.62 -22.53 -11.72
C SER A 3 -5.94 -23.22 -10.55
N ALA A 4 -4.61 -23.35 -10.60
CA ALA A 4 -3.85 -23.98 -9.53
C ALA A 4 -2.63 -23.13 -9.18
N ILE A 5 -2.41 -22.90 -7.89
CA ILE A 5 -1.23 -22.23 -7.36
C ILE A 5 -0.51 -23.22 -6.44
N GLN A 6 0.82 -23.26 -6.55
CA GLN A 6 1.66 -24.16 -5.76
C GLN A 6 2.66 -23.38 -4.92
N PHE A 7 2.79 -23.77 -3.67
CA PHE A 7 3.76 -23.25 -2.71
C PHE A 7 4.64 -24.40 -2.23
N ARG A 8 5.93 -24.13 -1.97
CA ARG A 8 6.82 -25.09 -1.31
C ARG A 8 7.46 -24.46 -0.09
N TYR A 9 7.43 -25.18 1.03
CA TYR A 9 8.02 -24.74 2.28
C TYR A 9 8.50 -25.91 3.13
N ASN A 10 9.77 -25.93 3.51
CA ASN A 10 10.35 -26.90 4.46
C ASN A 10 10.05 -28.38 4.18
N GLY A 11 9.99 -28.79 2.91
CA GLY A 11 9.69 -30.18 2.53
C GLY A 11 8.19 -30.50 2.42
N LEU A 12 7.35 -29.46 2.35
CA LEU A 12 5.94 -29.54 2.00
C LEU A 12 5.70 -28.84 0.68
N LYS A 13 4.92 -29.48 -0.19
CA LYS A 13 4.30 -28.89 -1.37
C LYS A 13 2.82 -28.69 -1.11
N ILE A 14 2.37 -27.45 -1.10
CA ILE A 14 0.97 -27.06 -0.88
C ILE A 14 0.40 -26.61 -2.22
N SER A 15 -0.66 -27.26 -2.70
CA SER A 15 -1.38 -26.86 -3.91
C SER A 15 -2.77 -26.36 -3.54
N GLN A 16 -3.13 -25.17 -3.98
CA GLN A 16 -4.51 -24.69 -3.96
C GLN A 16 -5.07 -24.81 -5.38
N VAL A 17 -6.14 -25.58 -5.55
CA VAL A 17 -6.80 -25.79 -6.84
C VAL A 17 -8.21 -25.25 -6.78
N LEU A 18 -8.56 -24.38 -7.73
CA LEU A 18 -9.88 -23.83 -7.92
C LEU A 18 -10.55 -24.54 -9.11
N SER A 19 -11.62 -25.27 -8.81
CA SER A 19 -12.41 -26.00 -9.79
C SER A 19 -13.79 -25.37 -9.92
N PRO A 20 -14.15 -24.81 -11.09
CA PRO A 20 -15.44 -24.17 -11.29
C PRO A 20 -16.57 -25.20 -11.30
N LEU A 21 -17.63 -24.92 -10.55
CA LEU A 21 -18.86 -25.70 -10.49
C LEU A 21 -20.08 -24.88 -10.92
N ASN A 22 -21.04 -25.52 -11.57
CA ASN A 22 -22.31 -24.93 -11.98
C ASN A 22 -23.28 -24.79 -10.78
N GLU A 23 -24.50 -24.33 -11.03
CA GLU A 23 -25.51 -24.13 -9.98
C GLU A 23 -25.92 -25.42 -9.24
N TYR A 24 -25.69 -26.57 -9.85
CA TYR A 24 -25.98 -27.91 -9.32
C TYR A 24 -24.77 -28.55 -8.63
N LEU A 25 -23.66 -27.81 -8.44
CA LEU A 25 -22.39 -28.29 -7.89
C LEU A 25 -21.67 -29.32 -8.76
N GLU A 26 -21.96 -29.35 -10.06
CA GLU A 26 -21.28 -30.22 -11.01
C GLU A 26 -20.14 -29.45 -11.69
N PRO A 27 -19.05 -30.11 -12.10
CA PRO A 27 -17.97 -29.47 -12.85
C PRO A 27 -18.49 -28.73 -14.08
N CYS A 28 -18.13 -27.45 -14.23
CA CYS A 28 -18.55 -26.65 -15.38
C CYS A 28 -17.98 -27.21 -16.70
N LYS A 29 -18.85 -27.39 -17.68
CA LYS A 29 -18.47 -27.48 -19.09
C LYS A 29 -18.10 -26.09 -19.65
N PRO A 30 -17.43 -25.99 -20.80
CA PRO A 30 -17.01 -24.71 -21.37
C PRO A 30 -18.15 -23.69 -21.60
N THR A 31 -19.39 -24.16 -21.70
CA THR A 31 -20.60 -23.34 -21.92
C THR A 31 -21.32 -22.98 -20.62
N ASP A 32 -20.92 -23.55 -19.48
CA ASP A 32 -21.66 -23.40 -18.24
C ASP A 32 -21.23 -22.13 -17.50
N SER A 33 -22.20 -21.46 -16.87
CA SER A 33 -21.90 -20.39 -15.94
C SER A 33 -21.39 -20.96 -14.61
N THR A 34 -20.19 -20.56 -14.20
CA THR A 34 -19.64 -20.91 -12.89
C THR A 34 -20.40 -20.19 -11.77
N ARG A 35 -20.90 -20.96 -10.80
CA ARG A 35 -21.59 -20.45 -9.61
C ARG A 35 -20.81 -20.65 -8.32
N TYR A 36 -20.08 -21.75 -8.26
CA TYR A 36 -19.24 -22.07 -7.11
C TYR A 36 -17.84 -22.40 -7.60
N TYR A 37 -16.88 -22.28 -6.69
CA TYR A 37 -15.58 -22.89 -6.81
C TYR A 37 -15.44 -23.92 -5.71
N GLN A 38 -15.08 -25.14 -6.12
CA GLN A 38 -14.44 -26.07 -5.22
C GLN A 38 -12.98 -25.62 -5.05
N VAL A 39 -12.58 -25.44 -3.80
CA VAL A 39 -11.23 -25.06 -3.40
C VAL A 39 -10.60 -26.26 -2.71
N ASP A 40 -9.65 -26.89 -3.40
CA ASP A 40 -8.89 -28.02 -2.89
C ASP A 40 -7.53 -27.55 -2.40
N TYR A 41 -7.21 -27.87 -1.14
CA TYR A 41 -5.90 -27.69 -0.54
C TYR A 41 -5.24 -29.07 -0.42
N ILE A 42 -4.17 -29.27 -1.18
CA ILE A 42 -3.41 -30.51 -1.24
C ILE A 42 -2.05 -30.26 -0.59
N ILE A 43 -1.78 -30.89 0.55
CA ILE A 43 -0.51 -30.73 1.27
C ILE A 43 0.26 -32.03 1.14
N GLU A 44 1.30 -32.03 0.34
CA GLU A 44 2.18 -33.17 0.07
C GLU A 44 3.49 -33.01 0.84
N ASN A 45 3.95 -34.04 1.54
CA ASN A 45 5.33 -34.09 2.01
C ASN A 45 6.23 -34.50 0.84
N ASP A 46 6.92 -33.54 0.23
CA ASP A 46 7.84 -33.78 -0.88
C ASP A 46 9.29 -33.97 -0.43
N SER A 47 9.52 -34.13 0.88
CA SER A 47 10.82 -34.42 1.48
C SER A 47 11.07 -35.92 1.71
N ASN A 48 12.28 -36.24 2.16
CA ASN A 48 12.71 -37.61 2.50
C ASN A 48 12.53 -37.97 3.98
N ARG A 49 11.91 -37.10 4.80
CA ARG A 49 11.67 -37.33 6.22
C ARG A 49 10.20 -37.10 6.55
N THR A 50 9.73 -37.69 7.63
CA THR A 50 8.41 -37.37 8.17
C THR A 50 8.36 -35.91 8.64
N VAL A 51 7.31 -35.19 8.25
CA VAL A 51 7.08 -33.79 8.64
C VAL A 51 5.68 -33.65 9.25
N SER A 52 5.46 -32.64 10.11
CA SER A 52 4.13 -32.34 10.62
C SER A 52 3.55 -31.13 9.92
N ALA A 53 2.34 -31.25 9.39
CA ALA A 53 1.66 -30.16 8.70
C ALA A 53 0.20 -30.05 9.14
N GLY A 54 -0.28 -28.82 9.25
CA GLY A 54 -1.70 -28.51 9.35
C GLY A 54 -2.02 -27.34 8.44
N LEU A 55 -3.29 -26.92 8.39
CA LEU A 55 -3.74 -25.85 7.51
C LEU A 55 -4.61 -24.84 8.27
N LEU A 56 -4.31 -23.56 8.11
CA LEU A 56 -5.16 -22.45 8.56
C LEU A 56 -5.53 -21.61 7.33
N VAL A 57 -6.83 -21.42 7.10
CA VAL A 57 -7.35 -20.64 5.97
C VAL A 57 -8.26 -19.55 6.48
N LEU A 58 -7.98 -18.31 6.07
CA LEU A 58 -8.82 -17.15 6.33
C LEU A 58 -9.57 -16.78 5.06
N PHE A 59 -10.90 -16.73 5.15
CA PHE A 59 -11.76 -16.13 4.16
C PHE A 59 -12.22 -14.76 4.65
N ASP A 60 -11.79 -13.75 3.92
CA ASP A 60 -12.34 -12.41 4.03
C ASP A 60 -13.69 -12.37 3.31
N THR A 61 -14.75 -11.99 4.02
CA THR A 61 -16.13 -12.03 3.52
C THR A 61 -16.68 -10.65 3.16
N MET A 62 -15.82 -9.76 2.65
CA MET A 62 -16.17 -8.52 1.94
C MET A 62 -16.93 -8.78 0.61
N ILE A 63 -18.11 -9.39 0.68
CA ILE A 63 -18.94 -9.65 -0.49
C ILE A 63 -19.79 -8.41 -0.78
N HIS A 64 -19.80 -7.95 -2.03
CA HIS A 64 -20.56 -6.78 -2.50
C HIS A 64 -20.21 -5.48 -1.73
N GLY A 65 -18.96 -5.35 -1.26
CA GLY A 65 -18.48 -4.18 -0.51
C GLY A 65 -19.06 -4.07 0.89
N ASN A 66 -19.63 -5.15 1.45
CA ASN A 66 -20.06 -5.18 2.83
C ASN A 66 -19.02 -5.89 3.71
N ASP A 67 -18.25 -5.08 4.41
CA ASP A 67 -17.27 -5.56 5.38
C ASP A 67 -17.99 -6.19 6.58
N ALA A 68 -19.23 -5.78 6.93
CA ALA A 68 -19.97 -6.31 8.08
C ALA A 68 -20.92 -7.49 7.78
N ALA A 69 -20.63 -8.28 6.74
CA ALA A 69 -21.50 -9.36 6.28
C ALA A 69 -21.96 -10.29 7.40
N LYS A 70 -23.26 -10.54 7.44
CA LYS A 70 -23.88 -11.36 8.48
C LYS A 70 -23.88 -12.82 8.05
N MET A 71 -23.72 -13.75 8.98
CA MET A 71 -23.61 -15.17 8.64
C MET A 71 -24.50 -16.08 9.47
N ASP A 72 -25.08 -17.08 8.82
CA ASP A 72 -25.74 -18.21 9.48
C ASP A 72 -24.95 -19.49 9.27
N ALA A 73 -24.90 -20.33 10.30
CA ALA A 73 -24.19 -21.60 10.27
C ALA A 73 -25.18 -22.76 10.45
N PHE A 74 -25.20 -23.71 9.51
CA PHE A 74 -26.14 -24.82 9.46
C PHE A 74 -25.43 -26.18 9.50
N LYS A 75 -26.07 -27.13 10.20
CA LYS A 75 -25.61 -28.52 10.34
C LYS A 75 -25.98 -29.42 9.15
N THR A 76 -26.48 -28.84 8.07
CA THR A 76 -26.92 -29.56 6.86
C THR A 76 -26.57 -28.75 5.63
N ASP A 77 -26.27 -29.44 4.54
CA ASP A 77 -26.07 -28.83 3.22
C ASP A 77 -27.39 -28.60 2.46
N LEU A 78 -28.50 -29.18 2.94
CA LEU A 78 -29.80 -29.15 2.27
C LEU A 78 -30.76 -28.16 2.95
N LEU A 79 -30.70 -26.90 2.54
CA LEU A 79 -31.49 -25.80 3.16
C LEU A 79 -33.01 -25.95 2.98
N GLU A 80 -33.44 -26.66 1.95
CA GLU A 80 -34.86 -26.88 1.64
C GLU A 80 -35.57 -27.75 2.68
N TYR A 81 -34.82 -28.58 3.42
CA TYR A 81 -35.35 -29.43 4.49
C TYR A 81 -35.21 -28.83 5.89
N LEU A 82 -34.71 -27.60 6.01
CA LEU A 82 -34.61 -26.93 7.31
C LEU A 82 -36.01 -26.60 7.85
N THR A 83 -36.30 -27.04 9.08
CA THR A 83 -37.51 -26.63 9.79
C THR A 83 -37.45 -25.14 10.13
N PRO A 84 -38.60 -24.48 10.36
CA PRO A 84 -38.63 -23.11 10.87
C PRO A 84 -37.84 -22.92 12.17
N GLU A 85 -37.80 -23.90 13.08
CA GLU A 85 -36.93 -23.83 14.26
C GLU A 85 -35.45 -23.79 13.88
N GLN A 86 -35.00 -24.68 12.99
CA GLN A 86 -33.59 -24.75 12.61
C GLN A 86 -33.12 -23.48 11.89
N ARG A 87 -34.00 -22.86 11.09
CA ARG A 87 -33.74 -21.54 10.48
C ARG A 87 -33.61 -20.45 11.53
N ARG A 88 -34.49 -20.46 12.54
CA ARG A 88 -34.44 -19.51 13.67
C ARG A 88 -33.19 -19.70 14.53
N ASP A 89 -32.76 -20.94 14.76
CA ASP A 89 -31.58 -21.24 15.56
C ASP A 89 -30.29 -20.83 14.87
N GLY A 90 -30.16 -21.04 13.56
CA GLY A 90 -29.06 -20.50 12.76
C GLY A 90 -28.97 -18.96 12.88
N ALA A 91 -30.11 -18.29 12.73
CA ALA A 91 -30.22 -16.83 12.83
C ALA A 91 -29.83 -16.25 14.22
N LYS A 92 -29.96 -16.99 15.32
CA LYS A 92 -29.60 -16.50 16.67
C LYS A 92 -28.12 -16.16 16.81
N SER A 93 -27.26 -16.85 16.05
CA SER A 93 -25.81 -16.67 16.02
C SER A 93 -25.35 -15.63 15.00
N ARG A 94 -26.28 -15.08 14.21
CA ARG A 94 -26.00 -14.17 13.12
C ARG A 94 -25.33 -12.88 13.59
N GLY A 95 -24.24 -12.51 12.91
CA GLY A 95 -23.48 -11.30 13.23
C GLY A 95 -22.71 -11.37 14.54
N LYS A 96 -22.58 -12.56 15.13
CA LYS A 96 -21.89 -12.79 16.39
C LYS A 96 -20.74 -13.76 16.22
N TYR A 97 -19.72 -13.58 17.04
CA TYR A 97 -18.61 -14.51 17.12
C TYR A 97 -19.13 -15.89 17.44
N ALA A 98 -18.70 -16.87 16.64
CA ALA A 98 -19.04 -18.26 16.83
C ALA A 98 -17.79 -19.12 16.60
N LYS A 99 -17.63 -20.14 17.45
CA LYS A 99 -16.63 -21.17 17.29
C LYS A 99 -17.35 -22.51 17.16
N PHE A 100 -16.92 -23.30 16.19
CA PHE A 100 -17.39 -24.65 15.96
C PHE A 100 -16.21 -25.62 15.91
N THR A 101 -16.52 -26.85 16.27
CA THR A 101 -15.64 -28.02 16.27
C THR A 101 -16.31 -29.15 15.48
N PRO A 102 -15.60 -30.24 15.14
CA PRO A 102 -16.20 -31.36 14.42
C PRO A 102 -17.48 -31.91 15.08
N GLY A 103 -17.55 -31.92 16.40
CA GLY A 103 -18.70 -32.38 17.17
C GLY A 103 -19.96 -31.53 17.00
N ASP A 104 -19.84 -30.28 16.54
CA ASP A 104 -20.99 -29.41 16.28
C ASP A 104 -21.75 -29.80 15.01
N GLY A 105 -21.11 -30.58 14.12
CA GLY A 105 -21.71 -31.11 12.89
C GLY A 105 -21.99 -30.03 11.84
N LEU A 106 -21.22 -28.95 11.82
CA LEU A 106 -21.42 -27.85 10.90
C LEU A 106 -21.09 -28.26 9.46
N LYS A 107 -21.95 -27.85 8.51
CA LYS A 107 -21.84 -28.21 7.09
C LYS A 107 -21.86 -27.01 6.15
N ARG A 108 -22.63 -25.98 6.49
CA ARG A 108 -22.87 -24.86 5.57
C ARG A 108 -22.88 -23.53 6.29
N ILE A 109 -22.31 -22.49 5.67
CA ILE A 109 -22.37 -21.11 6.16
C ILE A 109 -22.95 -20.23 5.05
N LEU A 110 -23.98 -19.47 5.37
CA LEU A 110 -24.62 -18.53 4.46
C LEU A 110 -24.25 -17.11 4.82
N VAL A 111 -23.87 -16.31 3.82
CA VAL A 111 -23.41 -14.93 3.98
C VAL A 111 -24.44 -13.96 3.41
N TYR A 112 -24.77 -12.94 4.17
CA TYR A 112 -25.81 -11.96 3.88
C TYR A 112 -25.24 -10.54 3.75
N GLU A 113 -25.72 -9.81 2.75
CA GLU A 113 -25.29 -8.46 2.41
C GLU A 113 -25.75 -7.40 3.42
N THR A 114 -26.99 -7.41 3.90
CA THR A 114 -27.49 -6.31 4.74
C THR A 114 -28.45 -6.76 5.84
N LYS A 115 -29.41 -7.66 5.56
CA LYS A 115 -30.40 -8.17 6.52
C LYS A 115 -30.71 -9.66 6.32
N GLU A 116 -31.36 -10.21 7.34
CA GLU A 116 -31.69 -11.63 7.63
C GLU A 116 -32.53 -12.40 6.60
N LEU A 117 -32.79 -11.81 5.43
CA LEU A 117 -33.72 -12.34 4.44
C LEU A 117 -32.98 -13.13 3.36
N THR A 118 -33.58 -14.21 2.88
CA THR A 118 -33.01 -15.07 1.83
C THR A 118 -32.66 -14.29 0.54
N ARG A 119 -33.32 -13.15 0.29
CA ARG A 119 -33.06 -12.28 -0.86
C ARG A 119 -31.76 -11.48 -0.76
N ASP A 120 -31.25 -11.28 0.45
CA ASP A 120 -30.03 -10.51 0.73
C ASP A 120 -28.81 -11.45 0.85
N MET A 121 -29.01 -12.74 0.55
CA MET A 121 -27.95 -13.74 0.61
C MET A 121 -27.04 -13.59 -0.59
N THR A 122 -25.74 -13.51 -0.35
CA THR A 122 -24.74 -13.20 -1.37
C THR A 122 -23.66 -14.26 -1.45
N GLY A 123 -23.37 -14.99 -0.36
CA GLY A 123 -22.36 -16.04 -0.33
C GLY A 123 -22.89 -17.35 0.25
N ASP A 124 -22.31 -18.45 -0.22
CA ASP A 124 -22.61 -19.81 0.24
C ASP A 124 -21.30 -20.60 0.39
N PHE A 125 -20.96 -20.94 1.62
CA PHE A 125 -19.83 -21.78 1.99
C PHE A 125 -20.33 -23.18 2.36
N ARG A 126 -19.75 -24.21 1.77
CA ARG A 126 -20.07 -25.61 2.08
C ARG A 126 -18.78 -26.35 2.44
N LEU A 127 -18.81 -26.99 3.59
CA LEU A 127 -17.68 -27.70 4.17
C LEU A 127 -17.70 -29.15 3.71
N GLN A 128 -16.85 -29.48 2.73
CA GLN A 128 -16.65 -30.88 2.32
C GLN A 128 -15.69 -31.57 3.30
N SER A 129 -14.59 -30.91 3.62
CA SER A 129 -13.69 -31.29 4.71
C SER A 129 -14.04 -30.51 5.97
N ILE A 130 -14.37 -31.23 7.05
CA ILE A 130 -14.70 -30.62 8.34
C ILE A 130 -13.40 -30.14 9.02
N PRO A 131 -13.26 -28.86 9.40
CA PRO A 131 -12.11 -28.37 10.15
C PRO A 131 -12.16 -28.77 11.62
N ASP A 132 -10.99 -28.87 12.25
CA ASP A 132 -10.85 -29.08 13.69
C ASP A 132 -11.32 -27.87 14.51
N GLU A 133 -11.16 -26.67 13.95
CA GLU A 133 -11.78 -25.45 14.44
C GLU A 133 -12.31 -24.60 13.29
N LEU A 134 -13.54 -24.10 13.43
CA LEU A 134 -14.09 -23.07 12.56
C LEU A 134 -14.49 -21.86 13.39
N HIS A 135 -14.08 -20.68 12.96
CA HIS A 135 -14.43 -19.43 13.62
C HIS A 135 -15.12 -18.48 12.65
N ILE A 136 -16.23 -17.89 13.10
CA ILE A 136 -16.91 -16.76 12.45
C ILE A 136 -16.68 -15.54 13.33
N GLY A 137 -16.21 -14.43 12.79
CA GLY A 137 -15.80 -13.29 13.60
C GLY A 137 -15.25 -12.11 12.82
N SER A 138 -14.49 -11.24 13.49
CA SER A 138 -13.92 -10.06 12.83
C SER A 138 -12.59 -10.34 12.11
N TRP A 139 -12.47 -9.95 10.85
CA TRP A 139 -11.25 -9.94 10.05
C TRP A 139 -10.07 -9.27 10.78
N PRO A 140 -10.19 -8.06 11.39
CA PRO A 140 -9.12 -7.43 12.17
C PRO A 140 -8.55 -8.29 13.30
N LEU A 141 -9.33 -9.25 13.82
CA LEU A 141 -8.84 -10.19 14.83
C LEU A 141 -8.24 -11.45 14.22
N PHE A 142 -8.67 -11.84 13.03
CA PHE A 142 -8.24 -13.08 12.37
C PHE A 142 -7.03 -12.91 11.45
N TYR A 143 -6.87 -11.76 10.77
CA TYR A 143 -5.79 -11.58 9.78
C TYR A 143 -4.38 -11.73 10.37
N GLY A 144 -4.21 -11.38 11.65
CA GLY A 144 -2.94 -11.51 12.37
C GLY A 144 -2.73 -12.88 13.04
N VAL A 145 -3.67 -13.82 12.92
CA VAL A 145 -3.56 -15.13 13.57
C VAL A 145 -2.60 -16.02 12.78
N LEU A 146 -1.50 -16.42 13.44
CA LEU A 146 -0.53 -17.35 12.85
C LEU A 146 -0.94 -18.81 12.99
N TRP A 147 -1.46 -19.23 14.17
CA TRP A 147 -1.90 -20.61 14.41
C TRP A 147 -2.89 -20.74 15.57
N ASP A 148 -2.60 -20.07 16.69
CA ASP A 148 -3.44 -20.10 17.88
C ASP A 148 -4.48 -18.99 17.83
N VAL A 149 -5.74 -19.37 17.65
CA VAL A 149 -6.86 -18.43 17.58
C VAL A 149 -7.13 -17.88 18.97
N PRO A 150 -7.13 -16.55 19.18
CA PRO A 150 -7.36 -15.95 20.49
C PRO A 150 -8.72 -16.38 21.06
N LYS A 151 -8.80 -16.53 22.39
CA LYS A 151 -10.07 -16.85 23.07
C LYS A 151 -11.00 -15.64 22.97
N ILE A 152 -12.02 -15.74 22.13
CA ILE A 152 -13.05 -14.71 21.97
C ILE A 152 -14.35 -15.21 22.61
N LYS A 153 -15.07 -14.29 23.28
CA LYS A 153 -16.37 -14.61 23.88
C LYS A 153 -17.41 -14.82 22.78
N THR A 154 -17.79 -16.09 22.56
CA THR A 154 -18.90 -16.48 21.69
C THR A 154 -20.16 -15.67 22.00
N GLY A 155 -20.87 -15.26 20.95
CA GLY A 155 -22.09 -14.46 21.06
C GLY A 155 -21.88 -12.95 21.08
N SER A 156 -20.64 -12.46 21.16
CA SER A 156 -20.33 -11.03 21.01
C SER A 156 -20.50 -10.60 19.54
N LEU A 157 -20.84 -9.35 19.25
CA LEU A 157 -20.97 -8.87 17.87
C LEU A 157 -19.61 -8.72 17.18
N TYR A 158 -19.54 -9.03 15.89
CA TYR A 158 -18.42 -8.68 15.01
C TYR A 158 -18.84 -7.63 13.96
N PHE A 159 -17.86 -6.94 13.38
CA PHE A 159 -18.09 -5.77 12.52
C PHE A 159 -17.46 -5.85 11.14
N ASP A 160 -16.32 -6.49 10.98
CA ASP A 160 -15.65 -6.67 9.70
C ASP A 160 -15.49 -8.18 9.53
N SER A 161 -16.26 -8.85 8.70
CA SER A 161 -16.60 -10.25 8.82
C SER A 161 -15.58 -11.15 8.15
N ALA A 162 -15.28 -12.28 8.79
CA ALA A 162 -14.40 -13.30 8.24
C ALA A 162 -14.74 -14.69 8.77
N VAL A 163 -14.31 -15.71 8.01
CA VAL A 163 -14.36 -17.12 8.38
C VAL A 163 -12.94 -17.67 8.45
N LEU A 164 -12.57 -18.25 9.58
CA LEU A 164 -11.27 -18.90 9.78
C LEU A 164 -11.49 -20.42 9.92
N LEU A 165 -10.83 -21.21 9.08
CA LEU A 165 -10.86 -22.66 9.08
C LEU A 165 -9.49 -23.20 9.52
N LYS A 166 -9.45 -24.09 10.52
CA LYS A 166 -8.21 -24.68 11.02
C LYS A 166 -8.30 -26.21 11.01
N TRP A 167 -7.32 -26.84 10.38
CA TRP A 167 -7.01 -28.27 10.50
C TRP A 167 -5.69 -28.41 11.26
N ASN A 168 -5.73 -29.15 12.36
CA ASN A 168 -4.60 -29.37 13.25
C ASN A 168 -3.49 -30.13 12.55
N THR A 169 -2.29 -30.01 13.13
CA THR A 169 -1.10 -30.66 12.58
C THR A 169 -1.21 -32.18 12.62
N GLN A 170 -0.93 -32.82 11.49
CA GLN A 170 -0.80 -34.26 11.34
C GLN A 170 0.61 -34.62 10.87
N SER A 171 1.08 -35.79 11.26
CA SER A 171 2.36 -36.33 10.80
C SER A 171 2.20 -36.90 9.39
N LEU A 172 3.09 -36.54 8.48
CA LEU A 172 3.10 -36.92 7.07
C LEU A 172 4.40 -37.62 6.73
N ALA A 173 4.34 -38.89 6.31
CA ALA A 173 5.49 -39.61 5.77
C ALA A 173 5.90 -39.05 4.39
N PRO A 174 7.14 -39.31 3.91
CA PRO A 174 7.56 -38.95 2.55
C PRO A 174 6.56 -39.39 1.47
N GLY A 175 6.12 -38.44 0.65
CA GLY A 175 5.13 -38.65 -0.42
C GLY A 175 3.66 -38.66 0.04
N GLU A 176 3.39 -38.62 1.35
CA GLU A 176 2.03 -38.62 1.89
C GLU A 176 1.35 -37.25 1.67
N LYS A 177 0.01 -37.27 1.54
CA LYS A 177 -0.80 -36.10 1.19
C LYS A 177 -1.99 -35.93 2.12
N LEU A 178 -2.24 -34.70 2.55
CA LEU A 178 -3.51 -34.26 3.13
C LEU A 178 -4.35 -33.57 2.06
N TYR A 179 -5.66 -33.78 2.12
CA TYR A 179 -6.63 -33.17 1.21
C TYR A 179 -7.72 -32.47 2.02
N TYR A 180 -7.86 -31.17 1.81
CA TYR A 180 -8.95 -30.38 2.39
C TYR A 180 -9.72 -29.67 1.30
N THR A 181 -11.02 -29.92 1.23
CA THR A 181 -11.90 -29.38 0.19
C THR A 181 -12.99 -28.55 0.84
N ASN A 182 -13.26 -27.39 0.25
CA ASN A 182 -14.44 -26.58 0.58
C ASN A 182 -15.03 -26.03 -0.71
N ILE A 183 -16.33 -25.71 -0.69
CA ILE A 183 -16.99 -25.07 -1.82
C ILE A 183 -17.41 -23.68 -1.39
N PHE A 184 -17.10 -22.69 -2.21
CA PHE A 184 -17.52 -21.31 -1.99
C PHE A 184 -18.13 -20.75 -3.28
N GLY A 185 -19.25 -20.06 -3.17
CA GLY A 185 -19.91 -19.48 -4.34
C GLY A 185 -20.94 -18.42 -3.99
N LEU A 186 -21.54 -17.87 -5.04
CA LEU A 186 -22.59 -16.86 -4.91
C LEU A 186 -23.95 -17.53 -4.78
N TYR A 187 -24.77 -17.04 -3.85
CA TYR A 187 -26.15 -17.49 -3.71
C TYR A 187 -27.10 -16.50 -4.42
N ASN A 188 -27.71 -16.87 -5.54
CA ASN A 188 -29.05 -16.36 -5.87
C ASN A 188 -29.79 -17.20 -6.92
N LYS A 189 -31.12 -17.28 -6.74
CA LYS A 189 -32.09 -17.77 -7.74
C LYS A 189 -32.40 -16.63 -8.70
N GLY A 190 -32.17 -16.83 -10.00
CA GLY A 190 -32.75 -16.01 -11.07
C GLY A 190 -31.74 -15.22 -11.91
N VAL A 191 -31.45 -15.78 -13.10
CA VAL A 191 -31.07 -15.13 -14.37
C VAL A 191 -29.95 -14.08 -14.35
N LEU A 192 -28.81 -14.46 -14.93
CA LEU A 192 -28.27 -13.87 -16.16
C LEU A 192 -27.25 -14.88 -16.69
N GLU A 193 -27.63 -15.63 -17.72
CA GLU A 193 -26.66 -16.29 -18.60
C GLU A 193 -25.74 -15.19 -19.13
N LEU A 194 -24.44 -15.28 -18.83
CA LEU A 194 -23.46 -14.51 -19.59
C LEU A 194 -23.35 -15.19 -20.96
N VAL A 195 -23.86 -14.54 -22.01
CA VAL A 195 -23.37 -14.81 -23.36
C VAL A 195 -21.90 -14.40 -23.36
N PRO A 196 -20.95 -15.30 -23.66
CA PRO A 196 -19.54 -14.94 -23.77
C PRO A 196 -19.38 -13.79 -24.78
N ALA A 197 -18.69 -12.72 -24.39
CA ALA A 197 -18.37 -11.64 -25.31
C ALA A 197 -17.61 -12.20 -26.52
N GLY A 198 -18.25 -12.21 -27.69
CA GLY A 198 -17.61 -12.61 -28.96
C GLY A 198 -18.34 -13.67 -29.80
N THR A 199 -19.53 -14.15 -29.44
CA THR A 199 -20.30 -15.02 -30.35
C THR A 199 -21.10 -14.20 -31.36
N ASN A 200 -20.74 -14.31 -32.64
CA ASN A 200 -21.57 -13.81 -33.75
C ASN A 200 -22.91 -14.57 -33.72
N TYR A 201 -24.00 -13.89 -33.39
CA TYR A 201 -25.34 -14.46 -33.48
C TYR A 201 -25.79 -14.45 -34.95
N SER A 202 -26.06 -15.62 -35.53
CA SER A 202 -26.70 -15.73 -36.85
C SER A 202 -28.16 -16.10 -36.66
N GLY A 203 -29.08 -15.22 -37.06
CA GLY A 203 -30.53 -15.41 -36.97
C GLY A 203 -31.20 -15.26 -38.32
N THR A 204 -32.50 -15.52 -38.38
CA THR A 204 -33.31 -15.31 -39.59
C THR A 204 -34.17 -14.07 -39.37
N ASN A 205 -34.09 -13.08 -40.25
CA ASN A 205 -34.95 -11.90 -40.17
C ASN A 205 -36.42 -12.25 -40.50
N LYS A 206 -37.34 -11.29 -40.34
CA LYS A 206 -38.79 -11.52 -40.59
C LYS A 206 -39.13 -11.94 -42.03
N GLU A 207 -38.22 -11.73 -42.99
CA GLU A 207 -38.38 -12.15 -44.39
C GLU A 207 -37.76 -13.54 -44.70
N GLY A 208 -37.20 -14.24 -43.71
CA GLY A 208 -36.59 -15.55 -43.91
C GLY A 208 -35.10 -15.52 -44.30
N ASN A 209 -34.47 -14.35 -44.33
CA ASN A 209 -33.07 -14.21 -44.70
C ASN A 209 -32.15 -14.42 -43.49
N ARG A 210 -31.05 -15.17 -43.68
CA ARG A 210 -30.04 -15.36 -42.64
C ARG A 210 -29.20 -14.09 -42.51
N VAL A 211 -29.18 -13.50 -41.31
CA VAL A 211 -28.45 -12.27 -41.00
C VAL A 211 -27.54 -12.49 -39.80
N THR A 212 -26.32 -11.94 -39.88
CA THR A 212 -25.34 -11.95 -38.79
C THR A 212 -25.42 -10.63 -38.04
N LEU A 213 -25.49 -10.69 -36.71
CA LEU A 213 -25.45 -9.49 -35.87
C LEU A 213 -24.00 -9.01 -35.70
N SER A 214 -23.76 -7.73 -35.96
CA SER A 214 -22.49 -7.07 -35.61
C SER A 214 -22.38 -6.95 -34.10
N LYS A 215 -21.16 -7.10 -33.57
CA LYS A 215 -20.91 -6.99 -32.12
C LYS A 215 -21.32 -5.59 -31.63
N PRO A 216 -22.25 -5.48 -30.66
CA PRO A 216 -22.60 -4.17 -30.11
C PRO A 216 -21.38 -3.54 -29.42
N GLU A 217 -21.31 -2.21 -29.44
CA GLU A 217 -20.27 -1.45 -28.75
C GLU A 217 -20.90 -0.50 -27.73
N LEU A 218 -20.31 -0.45 -26.53
CA LEU A 218 -20.63 0.51 -25.49
C LEU A 218 -19.32 1.16 -25.07
N ILE A 219 -19.26 2.49 -25.15
CA ILE A 219 -18.08 3.29 -24.83
C ILE A 219 -18.41 4.18 -23.64
N ALA A 220 -17.48 4.28 -22.69
CA ALA A 220 -17.51 5.28 -21.62
C ALA A 220 -16.52 6.39 -21.96
N ASP A 221 -16.97 7.65 -21.92
CA ASP A 221 -16.12 8.80 -22.23
C ASP A 221 -16.36 9.97 -21.24
N PRO A 222 -15.38 10.28 -20.36
CA PRO A 222 -14.14 9.53 -20.13
C PRO A 222 -14.41 8.18 -19.43
N ASP A 223 -13.57 7.17 -19.65
CA ASP A 223 -13.64 5.85 -19.00
C ASP A 223 -13.07 5.84 -17.57
N THR A 224 -12.45 6.94 -17.16
CA THR A 224 -11.87 7.16 -15.83
C THR A 224 -12.29 8.54 -15.33
N ILE A 225 -12.83 8.60 -14.12
CA ILE A 225 -13.36 9.81 -13.48
C ILE A 225 -12.95 9.87 -12.01
N PHE A 226 -12.95 11.06 -11.40
CA PHE A 226 -12.91 11.18 -9.94
C PHE A 226 -14.31 11.07 -9.32
N GLU A 227 -14.38 10.68 -8.05
CA GLU A 227 -15.64 10.67 -7.29
C GLU A 227 -16.36 12.03 -7.42
N GLY A 228 -17.64 12.00 -7.78
CA GLY A 228 -18.46 13.20 -8.02
C GLY A 228 -18.36 13.77 -9.45
N GLU A 229 -17.49 13.25 -10.31
CA GLU A 229 -17.52 13.54 -11.75
C GLU A 229 -18.43 12.58 -12.50
N SER A 230 -18.69 12.87 -13.78
CA SER A 230 -19.61 12.09 -14.61
C SER A 230 -18.93 11.58 -15.87
N SER A 231 -19.36 10.41 -16.34
CA SER A 231 -18.95 9.82 -17.62
C SER A 231 -20.14 9.70 -18.55
N ASN A 232 -19.87 9.70 -19.86
CA ASN A 232 -20.88 9.47 -20.89
C ASN A 232 -20.81 8.06 -21.42
N LEU A 233 -21.87 7.30 -21.23
CA LEU A 233 -22.08 6.05 -21.95
C LEU A 233 -22.64 6.36 -23.33
N GLN A 234 -21.96 5.89 -24.37
CA GLN A 234 -22.36 6.05 -25.78
C GLN A 234 -22.40 4.68 -26.45
N TRP A 235 -23.43 4.45 -27.26
CA TRP A 235 -23.53 3.23 -28.06
C TRP A 235 -24.12 3.50 -29.44
N ASN A 236 -23.76 2.63 -30.37
CA ASN A 236 -24.39 2.50 -31.66
C ASN A 236 -24.42 1.01 -32.05
N VAL A 237 -25.59 0.50 -32.39
CA VAL A 237 -25.83 -0.93 -32.58
C VAL A 237 -26.58 -1.17 -33.88
N GLU A 238 -26.03 -2.04 -34.73
CA GLU A 238 -26.74 -2.56 -35.89
C GLU A 238 -27.74 -3.64 -35.45
N ASN A 239 -29.03 -3.41 -35.69
CA ASN A 239 -30.10 -4.24 -35.14
C ASN A 239 -31.04 -4.81 -36.22
N PRO A 240 -30.54 -5.68 -37.13
CA PRO A 240 -31.32 -6.23 -38.24
C PRO A 240 -32.44 -7.19 -37.80
N LEU A 241 -32.39 -7.70 -36.55
CA LEU A 241 -33.39 -8.60 -35.99
C LEU A 241 -34.51 -7.86 -35.23
N ASN A 242 -34.46 -6.53 -35.13
CA ASN A 242 -35.38 -5.73 -34.31
C ASN A 242 -35.42 -6.15 -32.82
N ALA A 243 -34.28 -6.57 -32.27
CA ALA A 243 -34.14 -6.92 -30.86
C ALA A 243 -34.36 -5.70 -29.96
N ASP A 244 -34.83 -5.93 -28.74
CA ASP A 244 -34.95 -4.89 -27.72
C ASP A 244 -33.57 -4.56 -27.15
N VAL A 245 -33.21 -3.28 -27.13
CA VAL A 245 -31.93 -2.80 -26.60
C VAL A 245 -32.12 -2.23 -25.20
N TYR A 246 -31.29 -2.63 -24.25
CA TYR A 246 -31.27 -2.12 -22.88
C TYR A 246 -29.86 -1.70 -22.49
N VAL A 247 -29.78 -0.72 -21.59
CA VAL A 247 -28.51 -0.30 -20.97
C VAL A 247 -28.68 -0.40 -19.45
N SER A 248 -27.69 -0.95 -18.74
CA SER A 248 -27.78 -1.22 -17.30
C SER A 248 -27.94 0.04 -16.45
N ALA A 249 -27.60 1.22 -16.99
CA ALA A 249 -27.89 2.52 -16.38
C ALA A 249 -29.40 2.85 -16.35
N LYS A 250 -30.21 2.25 -17.24
CA LYS A 250 -31.68 2.37 -17.31
C LYS A 250 -32.33 1.01 -17.62
N PRO A 251 -32.25 0.03 -16.71
CA PRO A 251 -32.52 -1.38 -17.01
C PRO A 251 -34.00 -1.69 -17.30
N LYS A 252 -34.92 -0.77 -16.97
CA LYS A 252 -36.37 -0.94 -17.18
C LYS A 252 -36.90 -0.19 -18.41
N THR A 253 -36.02 0.42 -19.20
CA THR A 253 -36.42 1.26 -20.33
C THR A 253 -35.74 0.76 -21.59
N LYS A 254 -36.56 0.32 -22.56
CA LYS A 254 -36.07 0.00 -23.90
C LYS A 254 -35.44 1.24 -24.52
N GLN A 255 -34.24 1.08 -25.06
CA GLN A 255 -33.44 2.12 -25.68
C GLN A 255 -33.54 2.05 -27.21
N HIS A 256 -33.15 3.14 -27.87
CA HIS A 256 -32.92 3.16 -29.31
C HIS A 256 -31.58 2.48 -29.66
N ASN A 257 -31.42 2.13 -30.94
CA ASN A 257 -30.21 1.46 -31.46
C ASN A 257 -28.94 2.31 -31.27
N SER A 258 -29.06 3.63 -31.18
CA SER A 258 -27.99 4.54 -30.81
C SER A 258 -28.45 5.45 -29.67
N GLY A 259 -27.54 5.81 -28.77
CA GLY A 259 -27.89 6.73 -27.70
C GLY A 259 -26.72 7.14 -26.82
N ARG A 260 -27.01 8.06 -25.90
CA ARG A 260 -26.08 8.58 -24.90
C ARG A 260 -26.77 8.70 -23.55
N ILE A 261 -26.09 8.26 -22.48
CA ILE A 261 -26.56 8.38 -21.09
C ILE A 261 -25.42 8.92 -20.23
N PHE A 262 -25.72 9.95 -19.43
CA PHE A 262 -24.83 10.44 -18.39
C PHE A 262 -24.91 9.54 -17.16
N VAL A 263 -23.76 9.16 -16.62
CA VAL A 263 -23.64 8.38 -15.39
C VAL A 263 -22.67 9.04 -14.42
N GLN A 264 -22.96 8.94 -13.14
CA GLN A 264 -22.13 9.49 -12.05
C GLN A 264 -21.91 8.40 -10.98
N PRO A 265 -21.18 7.31 -11.32
CA PRO A 265 -20.98 6.22 -10.38
C PRO A 265 -20.15 6.67 -9.17
N LYS A 266 -20.48 6.16 -7.98
CA LYS A 266 -19.73 6.43 -6.74
C LYS A 266 -18.52 5.53 -6.54
N SER A 267 -18.46 4.43 -7.27
CA SER A 267 -17.36 3.46 -7.24
C SER A 267 -17.14 2.93 -8.66
N THR A 268 -15.96 2.40 -8.94
CA THR A 268 -15.66 1.80 -10.26
C THR A 268 -16.77 0.83 -10.66
N THR A 269 -17.48 1.17 -11.73
CA THR A 269 -18.72 0.51 -12.15
C THR A 269 -18.61 0.08 -13.61
N THR A 270 -18.96 -1.17 -13.89
CA THR A 270 -19.11 -1.67 -15.26
C THR A 270 -20.58 -1.56 -15.67
N TYR A 271 -20.83 -0.85 -16.76
CA TYR A 271 -22.13 -0.75 -17.40
C TYR A 271 -22.22 -1.72 -18.57
N TYR A 272 -23.43 -2.19 -18.85
CA TYR A 272 -23.70 -3.16 -19.89
C TYR A 272 -24.75 -2.65 -20.85
N LEU A 273 -24.57 -2.94 -22.12
CA LEU A 273 -25.60 -2.87 -23.15
C LEU A 273 -26.01 -4.30 -23.48
N GLN A 274 -27.31 -4.54 -23.56
CA GLN A 274 -27.90 -5.86 -23.76
C GLN A 274 -28.92 -5.80 -24.90
N MET A 275 -28.89 -6.80 -25.77
CA MET A 275 -29.86 -6.99 -26.84
C MET A 275 -30.68 -8.25 -26.59
N LEU A 276 -32.00 -8.13 -26.59
CA LEU A 276 -32.94 -9.22 -26.35
C LEU A 276 -33.83 -9.48 -27.57
N ASP A 277 -33.86 -10.69 -28.09
CA ASP A 277 -34.87 -11.14 -29.06
C ASP A 277 -35.89 -12.05 -28.35
N ASN A 278 -37.17 -11.67 -28.38
CA ASN A 278 -38.25 -12.35 -27.67
C ASN A 278 -37.93 -12.66 -26.19
N GLY A 279 -37.24 -11.72 -25.52
CA GLY A 279 -36.84 -11.85 -24.11
C GLY A 279 -35.59 -12.71 -23.86
N LYS A 280 -34.95 -13.25 -24.90
CA LYS A 280 -33.68 -13.99 -24.80
C LYS A 280 -32.51 -13.10 -25.17
N GLU A 281 -31.45 -13.09 -24.37
CA GLU A 281 -30.22 -12.36 -24.68
C GLU A 281 -29.54 -12.95 -25.93
N ILE A 282 -29.27 -12.08 -26.91
CA ILE A 282 -28.60 -12.44 -28.16
C ILE A 282 -27.24 -11.76 -28.33
N ALA A 283 -26.99 -10.65 -27.63
CA ALA A 283 -25.70 -9.97 -27.61
C ALA A 283 -25.57 -9.03 -26.40
N ASN A 284 -24.33 -8.79 -25.95
CA ASN A 284 -24.01 -7.81 -24.91
C ASN A 284 -22.69 -7.07 -25.19
N ALA A 285 -22.52 -5.91 -24.56
CA ALA A 285 -21.27 -5.14 -24.55
C ALA A 285 -21.08 -4.49 -23.17
N GLY A 286 -19.84 -4.38 -22.70
CA GLY A 286 -19.51 -3.78 -21.40
C GLY A 286 -18.60 -2.57 -21.54
N ALA A 287 -18.88 -1.51 -20.78
CA ALA A 287 -18.01 -0.35 -20.61
C ALA A 287 -17.71 -0.14 -19.13
N ARG A 288 -16.43 -0.06 -18.76
CA ARG A 288 -16.01 0.17 -17.39
C ARG A 288 -15.76 1.65 -17.16
N VAL A 289 -16.41 2.23 -16.16
CA VAL A 289 -16.08 3.57 -15.65
C VAL A 289 -15.29 3.37 -14.36
N THR A 290 -14.00 3.70 -14.40
CA THR A 290 -13.10 3.66 -13.24
C THR A 290 -13.32 4.92 -12.41
N VAL A 291 -13.74 4.77 -11.15
CA VAL A 291 -13.91 5.90 -10.22
C VAL A 291 -12.70 5.93 -9.29
N LEU A 292 -11.86 6.92 -9.48
CA LEU A 292 -10.78 7.25 -8.57
C LEU A 292 -11.38 7.99 -7.38
N LYS A 293 -11.09 7.55 -6.16
CA LYS A 293 -11.37 8.38 -4.99
C LYS A 293 -10.62 9.69 -5.17
N ARG A 294 -11.31 10.81 -4.95
CA ARG A 294 -10.59 12.08 -4.78
C ARG A 294 -9.60 11.86 -3.63
N PRO A 295 -8.31 12.17 -3.79
CA PRO A 295 -7.45 12.19 -2.63
C PRO A 295 -8.09 13.09 -1.57
N GLU A 296 -8.04 12.69 -0.31
CA GLU A 296 -8.32 13.60 0.79
C GLU A 296 -7.50 14.88 0.56
N LYS A 297 -8.11 16.04 0.83
CA LYS A 297 -7.44 17.34 0.78
C LYS A 297 -6.09 17.19 1.50
N ILE A 298 -4.99 17.39 0.79
CA ILE A 298 -3.66 16.93 1.18
C ILE A 298 -3.28 17.53 2.53
N GLY A 299 -3.27 16.69 3.56
CA GLY A 299 -2.73 17.06 4.86
C GLY A 299 -1.21 17.05 4.75
N PHE A 300 -0.59 18.21 4.90
CA PHE A 300 0.83 18.35 5.16
C PHE A 300 1.26 17.33 6.22
N ASP A 301 2.07 16.33 5.84
CA ASP A 301 2.41 15.27 6.79
C ASP A 301 3.48 15.72 7.79
N GLY A 302 4.19 16.83 7.57
CA GLY A 302 5.27 17.30 8.44
C GLY A 302 6.66 17.09 7.94
N LYS A 303 6.83 16.15 7.01
CA LYS A 303 8.11 15.94 6.38
C LYS A 303 8.34 17.12 5.44
N PHE A 304 9.56 17.59 5.39
CA PHE A 304 9.96 18.70 4.55
C PHE A 304 11.23 18.34 3.81
N THR A 305 11.43 18.98 2.67
CA THR A 305 12.68 19.00 1.92
C THR A 305 13.25 20.41 1.97
N ILE A 306 14.58 20.53 2.00
CA ILE A 306 15.31 21.80 1.99
C ILE A 306 16.37 21.74 0.89
N GLY A 307 16.56 22.85 0.20
CA GLY A 307 17.58 22.98 -0.84
C GLY A 307 17.84 24.41 -1.29
N LEU A 308 18.64 24.51 -2.35
CA LEU A 308 19.23 25.72 -2.91
C LEU A 308 18.78 25.86 -4.37
N GLU A 309 17.86 26.79 -4.67
CA GLU A 309 17.27 26.88 -6.02
C GLU A 309 16.68 25.51 -6.47
N GLU A 310 17.38 24.77 -7.34
CA GLU A 310 17.03 23.42 -7.79
C GLU A 310 17.98 22.32 -7.23
N THR A 311 18.97 22.71 -6.42
CA THR A 311 19.97 21.80 -5.84
C THR A 311 19.51 21.29 -4.47
N PRO A 312 19.36 19.96 -4.28
CA PRO A 312 18.90 19.39 -3.02
C PRO A 312 19.96 19.38 -1.91
N LEU A 313 19.59 19.83 -0.70
CA LEU A 313 20.36 19.54 0.51
C LEU A 313 19.84 18.32 1.27
N THR A 314 18.52 18.14 1.31
CA THR A 314 17.88 16.91 1.79
C THR A 314 17.32 16.14 0.62
N PHE A 315 17.26 14.80 0.74
CA PHE A 315 16.67 13.95 -0.28
C PHE A 315 15.23 14.37 -0.59
N GLY A 316 14.92 14.54 -1.89
CA GLY A 316 13.61 14.92 -2.37
C GLY A 316 13.51 16.28 -3.03
N PHE A 317 14.24 17.27 -2.54
CA PHE A 317 14.20 18.63 -3.10
C PHE A 317 14.66 18.62 -4.59
N PRO A 318 14.12 19.47 -5.49
CA PRO A 318 13.08 20.48 -5.30
C PRO A 318 11.65 19.93 -5.25
N PHE A 319 11.48 18.62 -5.22
CA PHE A 319 10.17 17.99 -5.12
C PHE A 319 9.66 17.91 -3.69
N PRO A 320 8.33 17.92 -3.49
CA PRO A 320 7.72 17.75 -2.18
C PRO A 320 7.70 16.26 -1.77
N TYR A 321 8.86 15.59 -1.80
CA TYR A 321 9.04 14.16 -1.49
C TYR A 321 10.16 13.94 -0.47
N SER A 322 9.85 13.89 0.82
CA SER A 322 10.85 13.72 1.87
C SER A 322 10.84 12.32 2.49
N THR A 323 12.04 11.77 2.66
CA THR A 323 12.33 10.55 3.44
C THR A 323 12.89 10.87 4.83
N SER A 324 13.02 12.15 5.18
CA SER A 324 13.33 12.61 6.54
C SER A 324 12.04 12.61 7.38
N TYR A 325 12.11 12.18 8.63
CA TYR A 325 10.93 12.07 9.49
C TYR A 325 11.29 12.04 10.98
N PHE A 326 10.29 12.24 11.83
CA PHE A 326 10.42 12.07 13.28
C PHE A 326 9.69 10.83 13.78
N GLN A 327 10.13 10.34 14.93
CA GLN A 327 9.44 9.35 15.73
C GLN A 327 9.41 9.76 17.20
N LEU A 328 8.28 9.54 17.84
CA LEU A 328 8.05 9.77 19.25
C LEU A 328 7.65 8.44 19.92
N LEU A 329 8.46 7.96 20.85
CA LEU A 329 8.10 6.84 21.71
C LEU A 329 7.47 7.39 23.00
N TYR A 330 6.22 7.02 23.23
CA TYR A 330 5.43 7.39 24.40
C TYR A 330 4.64 6.18 24.92
N LYS A 331 4.77 5.87 26.22
CA LYS A 331 4.12 4.70 26.87
C LYS A 331 4.30 3.39 26.07
N LYS A 332 5.52 3.13 25.58
CA LYS A 332 5.89 1.97 24.75
C LYS A 332 5.21 1.90 23.37
N LYS A 333 4.54 2.97 22.94
CA LYS A 333 3.99 3.11 21.59
C LYS A 333 4.83 4.10 20.81
N SER A 334 5.19 3.72 19.59
CA SER A 334 5.87 4.60 18.65
C SER A 334 4.84 5.38 17.85
N TYR A 335 5.08 6.65 17.62
CA TYR A 335 4.29 7.55 16.80
C TYR A 335 5.21 8.21 15.77
N SER A 336 4.76 8.46 14.55
CA SER A 336 5.60 9.04 13.50
C SER A 336 4.79 9.83 12.49
N ASN A 337 5.38 10.88 11.93
CA ASN A 337 4.84 11.56 10.76
C ASN A 337 5.19 10.87 9.43
N ASN A 338 5.80 9.69 9.48
CA ASN A 338 6.01 8.84 8.32
C ASN A 338 5.15 7.58 8.45
N ILE A 339 4.25 7.38 7.49
CA ILE A 339 3.33 6.22 7.45
C ILE A 339 4.08 4.89 7.31
N ASP A 340 5.28 4.91 6.70
CA ASP A 340 6.10 3.73 6.46
C ASP A 340 7.11 3.46 7.60
N ALA A 341 7.04 4.21 8.71
CA ALA A 341 7.96 4.09 9.84
C ALA A 341 7.65 2.89 10.76
N GLY A 342 7.69 1.67 10.20
CA GLY A 342 7.51 0.42 10.93
C GLY A 342 6.18 0.34 11.70
N ASN A 343 6.19 -0.22 12.92
CA ASN A 343 5.00 -0.35 13.78
C ASN A 343 4.59 0.96 14.49
N SER A 344 4.88 2.12 13.89
CA SER A 344 4.53 3.42 14.47
C SER A 344 3.09 3.80 14.13
N ILE A 345 2.41 4.45 15.07
CA ILE A 345 1.11 5.09 14.84
C ILE A 345 1.37 6.34 14.00
N TYR A 346 0.75 6.43 12.83
CA TYR A 346 0.88 7.59 11.96
C TYR A 346 0.27 8.85 12.60
N LEU A 347 1.01 9.95 12.56
CA LEU A 347 0.62 11.28 13.00
C LEU A 347 0.57 12.19 11.77
N GLN A 348 -0.63 12.40 11.24
CA GLN A 348 -0.83 13.36 10.16
C GLN A 348 -0.73 14.78 10.72
N GLY A 349 0.09 15.62 10.08
CA GLY A 349 0.18 17.03 10.40
C GLY A 349 -1.09 17.77 9.98
N LYS A 350 -1.47 18.76 10.81
CA LYS A 350 -2.54 19.70 10.52
C LYS A 350 -1.95 21.10 10.45
N GLN A 351 -2.38 21.88 9.47
CA GLN A 351 -2.13 23.31 9.44
C GLN A 351 -3.45 24.02 9.78
N PHE A 352 -3.41 25.05 10.61
CA PHE A 352 -4.59 25.88 10.86
C PHE A 352 -5.00 26.66 9.60
N GLU A 353 -6.30 26.95 9.45
CA GLU A 353 -6.78 27.82 8.37
C GLU A 353 -6.47 29.29 8.71
N ASN A 354 -6.06 30.09 7.71
CA ASN A 354 -5.77 31.54 7.84
C ASN A 354 -4.57 31.87 8.73
N ILE A 355 -3.47 31.14 8.55
CA ILE A 355 -2.19 31.49 9.17
C ILE A 355 -1.53 32.64 8.39
N PRO A 356 -1.01 33.69 9.07
CA PRO A 356 -0.16 34.71 8.44
C PRO A 356 0.94 34.09 7.56
N ASP A 357 1.31 34.72 6.46
CA ASP A 357 2.26 34.14 5.49
C ASP A 357 3.60 33.72 6.11
N ASP A 358 4.03 34.41 7.17
CA ASP A 358 5.22 34.15 7.98
C ASP A 358 5.10 32.95 8.94
N GLU A 359 3.88 32.49 9.23
CA GLU A 359 3.57 31.34 10.08
C GLU A 359 3.17 30.08 9.26
N LYS A 360 3.18 30.14 7.91
CA LYS A 360 2.92 28.99 6.99
C LYS A 360 3.90 27.80 7.17
N ASN A 361 4.87 27.93 8.06
CA ASN A 361 5.89 26.97 8.45
C ASN A 361 5.55 26.19 9.75
N GLU A 362 4.31 26.30 10.24
CA GLU A 362 3.84 25.59 11.44
C GLU A 362 2.85 24.45 11.13
N LEU A 363 3.03 23.33 11.84
CA LEU A 363 2.15 22.16 11.76
C LEU A 363 1.88 21.60 13.16
N THR A 364 0.66 21.13 13.39
CA THR A 364 0.25 20.51 14.65
C THR A 364 -0.08 19.02 14.48
N TYR A 365 0.27 18.25 15.50
CA TYR A 365 -0.04 16.83 15.62
C TYR A 365 -0.69 16.59 16.97
N GLU A 366 -1.91 16.09 16.97
CA GLU A 366 -2.71 15.98 18.17
C GLU A 366 -3.05 14.53 18.47
N THR A 367 -2.89 14.15 19.72
CA THR A 367 -3.47 12.95 20.29
C THR A 367 -4.23 13.32 21.55
N LYS A 368 -4.96 12.37 22.14
CA LYS A 368 -5.58 12.58 23.45
C LYS A 368 -4.56 12.81 24.59
N ASP A 369 -3.31 12.40 24.39
CA ASP A 369 -2.29 12.32 25.45
C ASP A 369 -1.22 13.42 25.31
N PHE A 370 -1.01 13.95 24.12
CA PHE A 370 -0.02 14.99 23.84
C PHE A 370 -0.35 15.73 22.55
N GLU A 371 0.22 16.93 22.45
CA GLU A 371 0.21 17.79 21.27
C GLU A 371 1.66 18.08 20.86
N ILE A 372 1.95 18.03 19.56
CA ILE A 372 3.24 18.44 18.99
C ILE A 372 2.98 19.63 18.06
N VAL A 373 3.73 20.72 18.23
CA VAL A 373 3.79 21.81 17.26
C VAL A 373 5.17 21.80 16.62
N GLN A 374 5.22 21.56 15.31
CA GLN A 374 6.42 21.72 14.49
C GLN A 374 6.48 23.15 13.96
N LYS A 375 7.67 23.76 13.96
CA LYS A 375 7.94 25.06 13.33
C LYS A 375 9.23 25.02 12.52
N LEU A 376 9.26 25.63 11.32
CA LEU A 376 10.50 25.86 10.55
C LEU A 376 10.88 27.33 10.56
N VAL A 377 11.58 27.77 11.62
CA VAL A 377 11.89 29.19 11.81
C VAL A 377 13.05 29.61 10.89
N PRO A 378 12.83 30.53 9.93
CA PRO A 378 13.89 31.04 9.06
C PRO A 378 14.91 31.88 9.85
N LEU A 379 16.21 31.64 9.59
CA LEU A 379 17.31 32.36 10.23
C LEU A 379 18.28 32.95 9.19
N ASP A 380 18.87 34.10 9.52
CA ASP A 380 19.93 34.76 8.75
C ASP A 380 21.30 34.05 8.91
N ILE A 381 22.33 34.60 8.28
CA ILE A 381 23.71 34.09 8.35
C ILE A 381 24.31 34.12 9.76
N ASN A 382 23.76 34.92 10.67
CA ASN A 382 24.18 35.04 12.07
C ASN A 382 23.29 34.21 13.01
N LEU A 383 22.45 33.33 12.48
CA LEU A 383 21.49 32.50 13.20
C LEU A 383 20.41 33.30 13.97
N LYS A 384 20.10 34.51 13.51
CA LYS A 384 18.99 35.33 14.02
C LYS A 384 17.76 35.15 13.15
N GLU A 385 16.57 35.22 13.74
CA GLU A 385 15.31 35.11 13.00
C GLU A 385 15.23 36.15 11.88
N ALA A 386 14.76 35.71 10.71
CA ALA A 386 14.71 36.50 9.49
C ALA A 386 13.42 36.23 8.72
N HIS A 387 13.16 36.95 7.64
CA HIS A 387 12.11 36.57 6.70
C HIS A 387 12.53 35.33 5.89
N SER A 388 11.57 34.52 5.45
CA SER A 388 11.79 33.29 4.66
C SER A 388 12.70 33.51 3.45
N ASP A 389 12.54 34.62 2.72
CA ASP A 389 13.26 34.94 1.49
C ASP A 389 14.73 35.35 1.73
N SER A 390 15.10 35.45 3.01
CA SER A 390 16.45 35.74 3.50
C SER A 390 17.00 34.62 4.38
N ALA A 391 16.33 33.46 4.42
CA ALA A 391 16.75 32.33 5.23
C ALA A 391 18.03 31.70 4.66
N PHE A 392 19.10 31.69 5.46
CA PHE A 392 20.32 30.91 5.20
C PHE A 392 20.30 29.59 5.98
N PHE A 393 19.51 29.56 7.05
CA PHE A 393 19.28 28.40 7.90
C PHE A 393 17.80 28.32 8.26
N TYR A 394 17.34 27.13 8.63
CA TYR A 394 16.07 26.91 9.29
C TYR A 394 16.31 26.26 10.65
N ARG A 395 15.73 26.83 11.71
CA ARG A 395 15.61 26.17 13.01
C ARG A 395 14.34 25.33 13.01
N CYS A 396 14.53 24.02 13.01
CA CYS A 396 13.45 23.04 13.05
C CYS A 396 13.08 22.80 14.51
N GLU A 397 11.91 23.26 14.95
CA GLU A 397 11.45 23.17 16.32
C GLU A 397 10.30 22.17 16.45
N TYR A 398 10.30 21.43 17.56
CA TYR A 398 9.24 20.52 17.97
C TYR A 398 8.88 20.82 19.42
N LEU A 399 7.71 21.43 19.62
CA LEU A 399 7.14 21.73 20.93
C LEU A 399 6.19 20.61 21.31
N ILE A 400 6.53 19.80 22.32
CA ILE A 400 5.68 18.70 22.78
C ILE A 400 5.04 19.08 24.11
N LYS A 401 3.72 19.22 24.10
CA LYS A 401 2.91 19.51 25.30
C LYS A 401 2.30 18.22 25.84
N ASN A 402 2.54 17.96 27.12
CA ASN A 402 1.91 16.82 27.80
C ASN A 402 0.47 17.18 28.21
N LEU A 403 -0.52 16.53 27.60
CA LEU A 403 -1.95 16.75 27.92
C LEU A 403 -2.46 15.81 29.03
N ASN A 404 -1.61 14.94 29.58
CA ASN A 404 -2.00 14.05 30.68
C ASN A 404 -1.94 14.74 32.04
N LYS A 405 -2.79 14.24 32.95
CA LYS A 405 -2.79 14.60 34.37
C LYS A 405 -1.60 14.08 35.19
N SER A 406 -0.58 13.55 34.51
CA SER A 406 0.58 12.94 35.16
C SER A 406 1.83 13.11 34.31
N LYS A 407 3.00 13.01 34.96
CA LYS A 407 4.28 13.10 34.27
C LYS A 407 4.40 12.02 33.20
N ALA A 408 4.93 12.39 32.04
CA ALA A 408 5.13 11.53 30.89
C ALA A 408 6.59 11.57 30.45
N THR A 409 7.15 10.41 30.07
CA THR A 409 8.46 10.36 29.42
C THR A 409 8.27 10.23 27.92
N TYR A 410 8.89 11.14 27.19
CA TYR A 410 8.93 11.20 25.74
C TYR A 410 10.36 10.92 25.27
N SER A 411 10.49 9.98 24.35
CA SER A 411 11.73 9.75 23.60
C SER A 411 11.49 10.17 22.15
N PHE A 412 12.05 11.30 21.77
CA PHE A 412 11.88 11.91 20.44
C PHE A 412 13.13 11.66 19.61
N ARG A 413 12.97 11.20 18.38
CA ARG A 413 14.07 11.03 17.43
C ARG A 413 13.72 11.64 16.09
N TYR A 414 14.72 12.20 15.42
CA TYR A 414 14.58 12.78 14.09
C TYR A 414 15.67 12.22 13.18
N ILE A 415 15.28 11.66 12.03
CA ILE A 415 16.22 11.22 10.99
C ILE A 415 16.22 12.22 9.83
N LEU A 416 17.40 12.75 9.53
CA LEU A 416 17.67 13.62 8.38
C LEU A 416 18.36 12.81 7.30
N ASP A 417 17.76 12.80 6.11
CA ASP A 417 18.25 12.08 4.95
C ASP A 417 18.93 13.04 3.96
N PHE A 418 20.24 12.87 3.80
CA PHE A 418 21.08 13.67 2.91
C PHE A 418 21.55 12.88 1.69
N SER A 419 20.89 11.78 1.35
CA SER A 419 21.27 10.91 0.22
C SER A 419 21.18 11.57 -1.16
N SER A 420 20.68 12.81 -1.24
CA SER A 420 20.82 13.64 -2.44
C SER A 420 22.26 14.13 -2.68
N LEU A 421 23.10 14.16 -1.65
CA LEU A 421 24.51 14.53 -1.78
C LEU A 421 25.28 13.38 -2.45
N SER A 422 26.13 13.72 -3.43
CA SER A 422 26.94 12.74 -4.16
C SER A 422 27.84 11.93 -3.22
N SER A 423 27.62 10.62 -3.18
CA SER A 423 28.23 9.73 -2.19
C SER A 423 29.65 9.26 -2.54
N GLU A 424 30.16 9.60 -3.73
CA GLU A 424 31.47 9.14 -4.20
C GLU A 424 32.65 9.87 -3.55
N ASP A 425 32.43 11.07 -3.00
CA ASP A 425 33.49 11.92 -2.47
C ASP A 425 33.07 12.77 -1.26
N LEU A 426 32.31 12.18 -0.33
CA LEU A 426 31.87 12.89 0.88
C LEU A 426 32.99 13.06 1.91
N GLN A 427 32.98 14.21 2.58
CA GLN A 427 33.69 14.48 3.82
C GLN A 427 32.72 14.81 4.96
N LEU A 428 33.12 14.43 6.18
CA LEU A 428 32.43 14.75 7.41
C LEU A 428 33.35 15.62 8.26
N LYS A 429 32.86 16.77 8.72
CA LYS A 429 33.51 17.59 9.74
C LYS A 429 32.62 17.74 10.97
N LEU A 430 33.22 17.55 12.14
CA LEU A 430 32.58 17.74 13.45
C LEU A 430 33.31 18.87 14.17
N ASP A 431 32.59 19.95 14.48
CA ASP A 431 33.17 21.16 15.09
C ASP A 431 34.40 21.68 14.33
N GLY A 432 34.31 21.61 12.98
CA GLY A 432 35.36 22.06 12.06
C GLY A 432 36.49 21.04 11.80
N ASN A 433 36.56 19.94 12.55
CA ASN A 433 37.62 18.92 12.41
C ASN A 433 37.17 17.75 11.55
N ASP A 434 38.08 17.21 10.73
CA ASP A 434 37.80 16.03 9.91
C ASP A 434 37.43 14.81 10.76
N SER A 435 36.46 14.04 10.28
CA SER A 435 35.91 12.88 10.98
C SER A 435 35.43 11.81 10.00
N TYR A 436 34.87 10.73 10.54
CA TYR A 436 34.43 9.55 9.82
C TYR A 436 32.96 9.23 10.13
N PHE A 437 32.25 8.73 9.13
CA PHE A 437 30.87 8.26 9.24
C PHE A 437 30.73 7.00 10.13
N ASN A 438 29.50 6.58 10.36
CA ASN A 438 29.08 5.41 11.14
C ASN A 438 29.45 5.46 12.63
N ARG A 439 29.27 6.63 13.24
CA ARG A 439 29.54 6.89 14.67
C ARG A 439 28.34 7.49 15.38
N SER A 440 28.24 7.18 16.68
CA SER A 440 27.30 7.84 17.59
C SER A 440 28.03 8.56 18.72
N PHE A 441 27.47 9.70 19.11
CA PHE A 441 27.95 10.59 20.15
C PHE A 441 26.89 10.67 21.24
N VAL A 442 27.31 10.66 22.51
CA VAL A 442 26.40 10.66 23.67
C VAL A 442 26.88 11.63 24.73
N GLY A 443 25.95 12.32 25.39
CA GLY A 443 26.28 13.28 26.45
C GLY A 443 27.25 14.35 25.98
N ASN A 444 28.37 14.51 26.69
CA ASN A 444 29.36 15.57 26.41
C ASN A 444 30.22 15.32 25.16
N GLU A 445 30.11 14.14 24.52
CA GLU A 445 30.81 13.85 23.26
C GLU A 445 30.04 14.37 22.03
N ILE A 446 28.82 14.88 22.22
CA ILE A 446 27.98 15.36 21.11
C ILE A 446 28.61 16.62 20.49
N PRO A 447 28.89 16.62 19.17
CA PRO A 447 29.44 17.78 18.51
C PRO A 447 28.42 18.92 18.45
N GLY A 448 28.90 20.16 18.55
CA GLY A 448 28.05 21.35 18.44
C GLY A 448 27.56 21.56 17.01
N SER A 449 28.39 21.18 16.03
CA SER A 449 28.14 21.34 14.60
C SER A 449 28.58 20.12 13.79
N ILE A 450 27.81 19.81 12.76
CA ILE A 450 28.07 18.71 11.82
C ILE A 450 28.03 19.29 10.40
N VAL A 451 29.07 19.05 9.62
CA VAL A 451 29.11 19.42 8.20
C VAL A 451 29.35 18.17 7.36
N ILE A 452 28.45 17.91 6.42
CA ILE A 452 28.59 16.85 5.40
C ILE A 452 28.65 17.56 4.06
N SER A 453 29.72 17.34 3.28
CA SER A 453 29.92 18.02 1.99
C SER A 453 30.72 17.17 1.02
N GLY A 454 30.68 17.49 -0.28
CA GLY A 454 31.61 16.94 -1.26
C GLY A 454 33.03 17.49 -1.04
N LYS A 455 34.07 16.67 -1.23
CA LYS A 455 35.46 17.17 -1.16
C LYS A 455 35.84 17.99 -2.38
N SER A 456 35.29 17.65 -3.55
CA SER A 456 35.58 18.29 -4.83
C SER A 456 34.97 19.69 -4.97
N ASP A 457 33.69 19.87 -4.63
CA ASP A 457 32.98 21.14 -4.75
C ASP A 457 32.86 21.93 -3.42
N GLY A 458 33.06 21.24 -2.29
CA GLY A 458 32.86 21.79 -0.96
C GLY A 458 31.40 22.08 -0.61
N GLU A 459 30.42 21.68 -1.42
CA GLU A 459 28.99 21.93 -1.18
C GLU A 459 28.38 20.87 -0.27
N GLY A 460 27.49 21.31 0.60
CA GLY A 460 26.71 20.40 1.41
C GLY A 460 25.96 21.08 2.55
N VAL A 461 25.69 20.29 3.57
CA VAL A 461 24.82 20.65 4.68
C VAL A 461 25.62 20.97 5.93
N ARG A 462 25.18 22.00 6.67
CA ARG A 462 25.61 22.30 8.03
C ARG A 462 24.44 22.10 8.99
N LEU A 463 24.68 21.38 10.08
CA LEU A 463 23.75 21.25 11.20
C LEU A 463 24.34 21.90 12.45
N HIS A 464 23.51 22.61 13.21
CA HIS A 464 23.80 22.99 14.59
C HIS A 464 22.90 22.18 15.52
N ILE A 465 23.52 21.44 16.44
CA ILE A 465 22.87 20.34 17.16
C ILE A 465 22.16 20.78 18.43
N SER A 466 22.64 21.85 19.08
CA SER A 466 22.07 22.39 20.31
C SER A 466 21.92 23.90 20.20
N PRO A 467 20.84 24.42 19.59
CA PRO A 467 20.56 25.85 19.66
C PRO A 467 20.26 26.25 21.11
N ASP A 468 20.74 27.43 21.51
CA ASP A 468 20.82 27.92 22.90
C ASP A 468 19.50 27.89 23.69
N ASP A 469 18.37 27.90 23.00
CA ASP A 469 17.02 27.97 23.54
C ASP A 469 16.29 26.61 23.59
N SER A 470 16.99 25.52 23.28
CA SER A 470 16.40 24.18 23.17
C SER A 470 17.07 23.14 24.05
N LYS A 471 16.39 22.01 24.25
CA LYS A 471 17.03 20.86 24.89
C LYS A 471 18.03 20.24 23.91
N SER A 472 19.30 20.11 24.32
CA SER A 472 20.30 19.32 23.58
C SER A 472 19.89 17.86 23.44
N PRO A 473 20.19 17.21 22.29
CA PRO A 473 20.05 15.77 22.14
C PRO A 473 20.81 15.02 23.23
N GLY A 474 20.27 13.87 23.65
CA GLY A 474 21.00 12.91 24.49
C GLY A 474 21.96 12.04 23.67
N SER A 475 21.69 11.88 22.37
CA SER A 475 22.63 11.27 21.42
C SER A 475 22.44 11.78 20.00
N VAL A 476 23.52 11.72 19.22
CA VAL A 476 23.55 12.02 17.78
C VAL A 476 24.33 10.93 17.06
N ALA A 477 23.84 10.47 15.92
CA ALA A 477 24.57 9.53 15.07
C ALA A 477 24.66 10.04 13.63
N VAL A 478 25.79 9.77 12.98
CA VAL A 478 26.08 10.16 11.60
C VAL A 478 26.56 8.95 10.84
N GLY A 479 26.00 8.68 9.65
CA GLY A 479 26.40 7.56 8.80
C GLY A 479 25.32 7.21 7.78
N ASP A 480 25.21 5.92 7.42
CA ASP A 480 24.26 5.52 6.37
C ASP A 480 22.79 5.48 6.85
N TRP A 481 21.89 6.10 6.07
CA TRP A 481 20.45 6.17 6.30
C TRP A 481 19.82 4.81 6.56
N HIS A 482 20.25 3.79 5.80
CA HIS A 482 19.72 2.44 5.92
C HIS A 482 19.93 1.85 7.31
N PHE A 483 21.11 2.06 7.90
CA PHE A 483 21.41 1.58 9.24
C PHE A 483 20.78 2.47 10.31
N LEU A 484 20.78 3.79 10.12
CA LEU A 484 20.31 4.75 11.12
C LEU A 484 18.81 4.68 11.38
N LYS A 485 17.98 4.44 10.34
CA LYS A 485 16.52 4.46 10.48
C LYS A 485 15.97 3.46 11.50
N ASP A 486 16.62 2.30 11.64
CA ASP A 486 16.19 1.21 12.53
C ASP A 486 17.09 1.05 13.76
N MET A 487 18.07 1.95 13.95
CA MET A 487 19.12 1.76 14.95
C MET A 487 18.59 1.83 16.39
N GLU A 488 19.11 0.99 17.30
CA GLU A 488 19.08 1.22 18.76
C GLU A 488 20.38 1.94 19.18
N VAL A 489 20.36 2.83 20.19
CA VAL A 489 21.56 3.64 20.55
C VAL A 489 22.76 2.74 20.85
N LYS A 490 23.80 2.79 20.00
CA LYS A 490 25.11 2.12 20.16
C LYS A 490 26.22 3.11 19.76
N LYS A 491 27.35 3.12 20.49
CA LYS A 491 28.47 4.09 20.27
C LYS A 491 29.10 3.95 18.87
N VAL A 492 29.19 2.71 18.38
CA VAL A 492 29.54 2.35 17.00
C VAL A 492 28.53 1.28 16.58
N TYR A 493 27.98 1.37 15.37
CA TYR A 493 26.93 0.46 14.91
C TYR A 493 27.30 -0.33 13.65
N SER A 494 28.42 0.00 13.02
CA SER A 494 28.97 -0.77 11.91
C SER A 494 30.48 -0.56 11.85
N ASP A 495 31.24 -1.65 11.72
CA ASP A 495 32.67 -1.59 11.35
C ASP A 495 32.84 -1.34 9.84
N SER A 496 31.74 -1.25 9.09
CA SER A 496 31.76 -0.96 7.67
C SER A 496 32.12 0.51 7.40
N SER A 497 33.02 0.73 6.44
CA SER A 497 33.27 2.05 5.86
C SER A 497 32.18 2.46 4.85
N PHE A 498 31.04 1.77 4.82
CA PHE A 498 29.95 2.04 3.89
C PHE A 498 29.05 3.17 4.40
N TYR A 499 29.01 4.29 3.68
CA TYR A 499 28.22 5.48 4.01
C TYR A 499 27.61 6.14 2.76
N ARG A 500 27.15 5.32 1.81
CA ARG A 500 26.74 5.80 0.49
C ARG A 500 25.40 6.54 0.50
N SER A 501 24.63 6.48 1.58
CA SER A 501 23.41 7.28 1.79
C SER A 501 23.55 8.09 3.08
N PRO A 502 24.26 9.24 3.10
CA PRO A 502 24.54 9.97 4.33
C PRO A 502 23.24 10.43 5.02
N ALA A 503 23.21 10.28 6.34
CA ALA A 503 22.11 10.70 7.20
C ALA A 503 22.62 11.07 8.60
N VAL A 504 21.79 11.82 9.31
CA VAL A 504 22.00 12.17 10.72
C VAL A 504 20.76 11.81 11.52
N LEU A 505 20.97 11.18 12.67
CA LEU A 505 19.93 10.78 13.60
C LEU A 505 20.12 11.48 14.93
N LEU A 506 19.15 12.31 15.30
CA LEU A 506 19.12 13.07 16.55
C LEU A 506 18.14 12.40 17.51
N ARG A 507 18.49 12.33 18.81
CA ARG A 507 17.64 11.69 19.84
C ARG A 507 17.63 12.47 21.13
N TRP A 508 16.45 12.64 21.68
CA TRP A 508 16.19 13.29 22.95
C TRP A 508 15.33 12.40 23.83
N ASP A 509 15.62 12.41 25.12
CA ASP A 509 14.79 11.75 26.14
C ASP A 509 14.45 12.76 27.23
N LYS A 510 13.16 12.93 27.52
CA LYS A 510 12.71 13.84 28.58
C LYS A 510 11.45 13.34 29.28
N THR A 511 11.45 13.45 30.60
CA THR A 511 10.24 13.43 31.42
C THR A 511 9.68 14.84 31.59
N VAL A 512 8.41 15.01 31.23
CA VAL A 512 7.65 16.26 31.21
C VAL A 512 6.50 16.15 32.21
N LEU A 513 6.29 17.18 33.03
CA LEU A 513 5.19 17.24 34.00
C LEU A 513 3.83 17.43 33.28
N GLU A 514 2.74 17.39 34.03
CA GLU A 514 1.41 17.71 33.51
C GLU A 514 1.37 19.15 32.96
N ASN A 515 0.80 19.34 31.76
CA ASN A 515 0.66 20.63 31.07
C ASN A 515 1.97 21.37 30.75
N GLU A 516 3.11 20.78 31.06
CA GLU A 516 4.42 21.32 30.67
C GLU A 516 4.67 21.06 29.19
N THR A 517 5.36 22.00 28.54
CA THR A 517 5.79 21.90 27.14
C THR A 517 7.31 21.81 27.09
N ILE A 518 7.84 20.87 26.32
CA ILE A 518 9.27 20.79 26.01
C ILE A 518 9.54 21.19 24.55
N LYS A 519 10.64 21.91 24.32
CA LYS A 519 11.19 22.22 23.01
C LYS A 519 12.36 21.31 22.67
N PHE A 520 12.27 20.61 21.54
CA PHE A 520 13.40 19.99 20.85
C PHE A 520 13.68 20.80 19.58
N ALA A 521 14.96 21.08 19.30
CA ALA A 521 15.29 21.80 18.08
C ALA A 521 16.69 21.45 17.56
N PHE A 522 16.88 21.68 16.27
CA PHE A 522 18.17 21.72 15.59
C PHE A 522 18.12 22.77 14.50
N ILE A 523 19.27 23.21 14.01
CA ILE A 523 19.36 24.15 12.88
C ILE A 523 19.97 23.42 11.69
N ILE A 524 19.39 23.59 10.51
CA ILE A 524 19.90 23.08 9.23
C ILE A 524 20.16 24.24 8.25
N GLY A 525 21.28 24.18 7.55
CA GLY A 525 21.74 25.23 6.65
C GLY A 525 22.61 24.70 5.51
N SER A 526 22.89 25.57 4.53
CA SER A 526 24.00 25.35 3.61
C SER A 526 25.33 25.59 4.34
N ASN A 527 26.33 24.74 4.09
CA ASN A 527 27.68 24.95 4.64
C ASN A 527 28.43 26.15 4.01
N LYS A 528 27.98 26.63 2.84
CA LYS A 528 28.51 27.81 2.15
C LYS A 528 27.72 29.10 2.44
N ASN A 529 26.77 29.06 3.37
CA ASN A 529 25.88 30.17 3.69
C ASN A 529 25.17 30.70 2.44
N THR A 530 24.52 29.80 1.71
CA THR A 530 23.63 30.15 0.58
C THR A 530 22.18 30.17 1.06
N LYS A 531 21.34 31.04 0.47
CA LYS A 531 19.92 31.15 0.80
C LYS A 531 19.17 29.86 0.49
N LEU A 532 18.28 29.45 1.39
CA LEU A 532 17.54 28.21 1.33
C LEU A 532 16.08 28.40 0.97
N LYS A 533 15.50 27.34 0.41
CA LYS A 533 14.06 27.13 0.31
C LYS A 533 13.68 25.84 1.00
N TYR A 534 12.47 25.78 1.54
CA TYR A 534 11.88 24.54 2.04
C TYR A 534 10.56 24.26 1.32
N ILE A 535 10.20 22.98 1.26
CA ILE A 535 8.95 22.52 0.68
C ILE A 535 8.42 21.40 1.58
N TYR A 536 7.14 21.44 1.94
CA TYR A 536 6.52 20.34 2.66
C TYR A 536 6.19 19.17 1.75
N ASN A 537 6.22 17.97 2.30
CA ASN A 537 5.87 16.77 1.58
C ASN A 537 4.39 16.76 1.19
N GLN A 538 4.17 16.66 -0.11
CA GLN A 538 2.88 16.79 -0.81
C GLN A 538 2.85 15.91 -2.08
N SER A 539 3.88 15.07 -2.26
CA SER A 539 3.93 14.13 -3.36
C SER A 539 2.89 13.04 -3.21
N LYS A 540 2.17 12.72 -4.29
CA LYS A 540 1.29 11.58 -4.36
C LYS A 540 1.83 10.56 -5.36
N GLU A 541 2.01 9.31 -4.92
CA GLU A 541 2.29 8.20 -5.83
C GLU A 541 1.10 8.05 -6.78
N VAL A 542 1.38 8.16 -8.09
CA VAL A 542 0.40 7.96 -9.16
C VAL A 542 0.36 6.50 -9.56
N LYS A 543 1.55 5.93 -9.79
CA LYS A 543 1.71 4.56 -10.27
C LYS A 543 3.14 4.11 -10.05
N SER A 544 3.33 2.81 -9.88
CA SER A 544 4.65 2.19 -9.85
C SER A 544 4.76 0.99 -10.78
N ALA A 545 5.99 0.70 -11.18
CA ALA A 545 6.37 -0.48 -11.95
C ALA A 545 7.64 -1.10 -11.36
N ILE A 546 7.83 -2.40 -11.59
CA ILE A 546 9.01 -3.14 -11.14
C ILE A 546 9.70 -3.72 -12.36
N VAL A 547 11.02 -3.55 -12.42
CA VAL A 547 11.90 -4.17 -13.42
C VAL A 547 12.84 -5.11 -12.68
N ASN A 548 12.74 -6.41 -12.97
CA ASN A 548 13.57 -7.45 -12.36
C ASN A 548 14.82 -7.71 -13.20
N PHE A 549 15.86 -8.23 -12.56
CA PHE A 549 17.16 -8.49 -13.16
C PHE A 549 17.67 -9.88 -12.82
N GLU A 550 18.38 -10.46 -13.79
CA GLU A 550 19.15 -11.68 -13.56
C GLU A 550 20.29 -11.47 -12.56
N SER A 551 20.74 -12.57 -11.97
CA SER A 551 21.82 -12.57 -10.97
C SER A 551 23.09 -11.90 -11.52
N ASN A 552 23.60 -10.93 -10.76
CA ASN A 552 24.77 -10.12 -11.12
C ASN A 552 24.68 -9.42 -12.51
N LYS A 553 23.47 -9.13 -12.99
CA LYS A 553 23.23 -8.39 -14.24
C LYS A 553 22.50 -7.07 -14.00
N PHE A 554 22.75 -6.11 -14.90
CA PHE A 554 22.05 -4.83 -15.00
C PHE A 554 21.57 -4.54 -16.44
N LYS A 555 21.79 -5.46 -17.38
CA LYS A 555 21.33 -5.32 -18.76
C LYS A 555 19.81 -5.52 -18.81
N ILE A 556 19.13 -4.64 -19.53
CA ILE A 556 17.69 -4.68 -19.76
C ILE A 556 17.46 -5.26 -21.16
N ALA A 557 16.46 -6.14 -21.31
CA ALA A 557 16.06 -6.66 -22.61
C ALA A 557 15.28 -5.60 -23.40
N ASP A 558 15.38 -5.60 -24.73
CA ASP A 558 14.75 -4.57 -25.58
C ASP A 558 13.22 -4.51 -25.39
N GLU A 559 12.58 -5.67 -25.15
CA GLU A 559 11.15 -5.75 -24.86
C GLU A 559 10.79 -5.04 -23.54
N ASP A 560 11.61 -5.20 -22.50
CA ASP A 560 11.37 -4.54 -21.21
C ASP A 560 11.71 -3.05 -21.27
N ALA A 561 12.69 -2.66 -22.08
CA ALA A 561 12.97 -1.25 -22.37
C ALA A 561 11.77 -0.56 -23.04
N ALA A 562 11.11 -1.24 -24.00
CA ALA A 562 9.88 -0.74 -24.61
C ALA A 562 8.74 -0.61 -23.60
N LYS A 563 8.54 -1.61 -22.72
CA LYS A 563 7.53 -1.55 -21.64
C LYS A 563 7.79 -0.40 -20.67
N ILE A 564 9.05 -0.12 -20.32
CA ILE A 564 9.42 1.02 -19.48
C ILE A 564 9.05 2.33 -20.19
N ALA A 565 9.43 2.50 -21.45
CA ALA A 565 9.12 3.70 -22.23
C ALA A 565 7.60 3.93 -22.36
N ASP A 566 6.83 2.86 -22.60
CA ASP A 566 5.37 2.92 -22.66
C ASP A 566 4.75 3.24 -21.28
N PHE A 567 5.31 2.71 -20.20
CA PHE A 567 4.90 3.05 -18.85
C PHE A 567 5.10 4.54 -18.56
N ILE A 568 6.24 5.13 -18.95
CA ILE A 568 6.47 6.57 -18.79
C ILE A 568 5.50 7.40 -19.64
N LYS A 569 5.32 7.06 -20.92
CA LYS A 569 4.48 7.83 -21.85
C LYS A 569 2.99 7.81 -21.49
N ASN A 570 2.48 6.69 -21.00
CA ASN A 570 1.04 6.49 -20.78
C ASN A 570 0.55 6.92 -19.40
N ASN A 571 1.42 7.39 -18.51
CA ASN A 571 1.04 7.75 -17.15
C ASN A 571 1.57 9.15 -16.82
N PRO A 572 0.72 10.19 -16.71
CA PRO A 572 1.18 11.54 -16.40
C PRO A 572 1.83 11.64 -15.01
N PHE A 573 2.95 12.35 -14.91
CA PHE A 573 3.73 12.57 -13.67
C PHE A 573 4.44 13.93 -13.69
N ASP A 574 4.85 14.40 -12.51
CA ASP A 574 5.67 15.60 -12.34
C ASP A 574 7.14 15.24 -12.13
N PHE A 575 7.41 14.17 -11.37
CA PHE A 575 8.74 13.61 -11.17
C PHE A 575 8.70 12.09 -10.92
N ILE A 576 9.87 11.46 -11.01
CA ILE A 576 10.07 10.01 -10.91
C ILE A 576 11.06 9.72 -9.79
N VAL A 577 10.79 8.70 -8.99
CA VAL A 577 11.78 8.10 -8.08
C VAL A 577 12.15 6.71 -8.58
N LEU A 578 13.45 6.46 -8.76
CA LEU A 578 14.02 5.16 -9.09
C LEU A 578 14.67 4.56 -7.84
N GLU A 579 14.11 3.48 -7.33
CA GLU A 579 14.61 2.77 -6.15
C GLU A 579 15.31 1.47 -6.58
N GLY A 580 16.61 1.33 -6.32
CA GLY A 580 17.44 0.22 -6.80
C GLY A 580 17.82 -0.76 -5.71
N PHE A 581 17.57 -2.06 -5.95
CA PHE A 581 17.73 -3.14 -4.99
C PHE A 581 18.60 -4.28 -5.54
N THR A 582 19.21 -5.04 -4.64
CA THR A 582 19.81 -6.34 -4.93
C THR A 582 19.37 -7.38 -3.90
N ASP A 583 19.56 -8.64 -4.23
CA ASP A 583 19.73 -9.67 -3.22
C ASP A 583 21.02 -9.42 -2.41
N ASN A 584 21.25 -10.22 -1.37
CA ASN A 584 22.40 -10.08 -0.49
C ASN A 584 23.53 -11.09 -0.78
N VAL A 585 23.62 -11.58 -2.02
CA VAL A 585 24.73 -12.45 -2.43
C VAL A 585 25.94 -11.57 -2.79
N GLY A 586 27.05 -11.74 -2.08
CA GLY A 586 28.29 -11.01 -2.34
C GLY A 586 28.52 -9.82 -1.41
N ALA A 587 29.43 -8.92 -1.80
CA ALA A 587 29.86 -7.82 -0.92
C ALA A 587 28.92 -6.62 -1.02
N LEU A 588 28.53 -6.06 0.14
CA LEU A 588 27.71 -4.84 0.30
C LEU A 588 28.02 -3.73 -0.72
N GLU A 589 29.29 -3.32 -0.85
CA GLU A 589 29.68 -2.25 -1.79
C GLU A 589 29.43 -2.64 -3.26
N LYS A 590 29.69 -3.90 -3.62
CA LYS A 590 29.42 -4.38 -4.98
C LYS A 590 27.93 -4.41 -5.27
N ASN A 591 27.13 -4.79 -4.28
CA ASN A 591 25.68 -4.82 -4.37
C ASN A 591 25.08 -3.41 -4.49
N TYR A 592 25.60 -2.44 -3.75
CA TYR A 592 25.23 -1.03 -3.94
C TYR A 592 25.59 -0.51 -5.33
N VAL A 593 26.82 -0.73 -5.79
CA VAL A 593 27.26 -0.33 -7.14
C VAL A 593 26.43 -1.01 -8.23
N LEU A 594 26.04 -2.28 -8.02
CA LEU A 594 25.18 -3.01 -8.96
C LEU A 594 23.76 -2.43 -9.01
N ALA A 595 23.16 -2.12 -7.85
CA ALA A 595 21.86 -1.44 -7.79
C ALA A 595 21.92 -0.07 -8.50
N LYS A 596 22.99 0.71 -8.30
CA LYS A 596 23.19 1.97 -9.02
C LYS A 596 23.27 1.74 -10.54
N LYS A 597 24.04 0.76 -11.02
CA LYS A 597 24.12 0.43 -12.45
C LYS A 597 22.77 0.06 -13.06
N ARG A 598 21.90 -0.60 -12.29
CA ARG A 598 20.52 -0.93 -12.71
C ARG A 598 19.66 0.32 -12.83
N ILE A 599 19.76 1.24 -11.85
CA ILE A 599 19.11 2.55 -11.92
C ILE A 599 19.61 3.31 -13.15
N ASP A 600 20.91 3.45 -13.33
CA ASP A 600 21.51 4.20 -14.45
C ASP A 600 21.05 3.63 -15.82
N ALA A 601 20.88 2.32 -15.93
CA ALA A 601 20.38 1.66 -17.14
C ALA A 601 18.90 2.01 -17.45
N ILE A 602 18.05 2.08 -16.42
CA ILE A 602 16.64 2.48 -16.56
C ILE A 602 16.52 3.98 -16.80
N GLU A 603 17.29 4.77 -16.05
CA GLU A 603 17.34 6.23 -16.19
C GLU A 603 17.68 6.62 -17.62
N LYS A 604 18.62 5.93 -18.27
CA LYS A 604 18.91 6.14 -19.69
C LYS A 604 17.68 5.94 -20.58
N ILE A 605 16.93 4.85 -20.39
CA ILE A 605 15.70 4.57 -21.17
C ILE A 605 14.64 5.64 -20.93
N ILE A 606 14.51 6.09 -19.68
CA ILE A 606 13.56 7.15 -19.28
C ILE A 606 13.95 8.49 -19.93
N LYS A 607 15.23 8.83 -19.97
CA LYS A 607 15.75 10.02 -20.67
C LYS A 607 15.55 9.92 -22.18
N ASP A 608 15.83 8.76 -22.77
CA ASP A 608 15.61 8.49 -24.20
C ASP A 608 14.10 8.57 -24.57
N ALA A 609 13.20 8.34 -23.60
CA ALA A 609 11.77 8.55 -23.74
C ALA A 609 11.31 10.01 -23.59
N GLY A 610 12.23 10.95 -23.36
CA GLY A 610 11.99 12.39 -23.32
C GLY A 610 11.85 13.01 -21.91
N VAL A 611 12.21 12.28 -20.85
CA VAL A 611 12.17 12.81 -19.48
C VAL A 611 13.46 13.54 -19.15
N GLU A 612 13.34 14.74 -18.60
CA GLU A 612 14.47 15.56 -18.22
C GLU A 612 15.15 15.03 -16.95
N GLU A 613 16.48 15.14 -16.85
CA GLU A 613 17.27 14.62 -15.73
C GLU A 613 16.84 15.19 -14.38
N GLN A 614 16.53 16.48 -14.34
CA GLN A 614 16.06 17.16 -13.13
C GLN A 614 14.75 16.59 -12.56
N LYS A 615 13.98 15.80 -13.33
CA LYS A 615 12.74 15.15 -12.88
C LYS A 615 12.95 13.76 -12.29
N ILE A 616 14.20 13.30 -12.17
CA ILE A 616 14.52 11.94 -11.76
C ILE A 616 15.28 11.98 -10.44
N LEU A 617 14.70 11.35 -9.41
CA LEU A 617 15.35 11.11 -8.13
C LEU A 617 15.80 9.66 -8.05
N ASN A 618 17.04 9.45 -7.63
CA ASN A 618 17.62 8.11 -7.52
C ASN A 618 17.84 7.75 -6.04
N LYS A 619 17.30 6.60 -5.62
CA LYS A 619 17.52 6.02 -4.29
C LYS A 619 18.12 4.63 -4.41
N VAL A 620 19.37 4.48 -4.01
CA VAL A 620 20.08 3.21 -4.09
C VAL A 620 20.02 2.51 -2.72
N HIS A 621 19.44 1.31 -2.69
CA HIS A 621 19.30 0.52 -1.47
C HIS A 621 20.28 -0.65 -1.39
N GLY A 622 20.71 -1.18 -2.55
CA GLY A 622 21.56 -2.38 -2.61
C GLY A 622 20.89 -3.56 -1.91
N GLU A 623 21.67 -4.30 -1.11
CA GLU A 623 21.23 -5.52 -0.42
C GLU A 623 20.49 -5.28 0.91
N PHE A 624 20.30 -4.03 1.31
CA PHE A 624 19.83 -3.70 2.67
C PHE A 624 18.50 -4.40 3.03
N PHE A 625 17.49 -4.30 2.16
CA PHE A 625 16.19 -4.91 2.41
C PHE A 625 16.24 -6.45 2.35
N SER A 626 17.09 -7.00 1.47
CA SER A 626 17.34 -8.44 1.42
C SER A 626 17.95 -8.95 2.75
N ASN A 627 18.92 -8.24 3.32
CA ASN A 627 19.50 -8.56 4.63
C ASN A 627 18.46 -8.50 5.77
N GLN A 628 17.58 -7.50 5.78
CA GLN A 628 16.49 -7.44 6.77
C GLN A 628 15.55 -8.65 6.67
N LYS A 629 15.22 -9.05 5.44
CA LYS A 629 14.34 -10.19 5.14
C LYS A 629 14.99 -11.53 5.51
N SER A 630 16.27 -11.71 5.17
CA SER A 630 17.00 -12.98 5.32
C SER A 630 17.69 -13.14 6.68
N LYS A 631 17.73 -12.08 7.50
CA LYS A 631 18.52 -11.99 8.74
C LYS A 631 20.00 -12.23 8.47
N ASP A 632 20.55 -11.49 7.51
CA ASP A 632 21.95 -11.50 7.08
C ASP A 632 22.45 -12.84 6.50
N LYS A 633 21.53 -13.75 6.13
CA LYS A 633 21.90 -14.98 5.41
C LYS A 633 21.90 -14.70 3.91
N GLU A 634 23.00 -14.98 3.23
CA GLU A 634 23.03 -14.85 1.76
C GLU A 634 21.94 -15.73 1.11
N VAL A 635 21.07 -15.11 0.33
CA VAL A 635 19.97 -15.73 -0.40
C VAL A 635 19.92 -15.11 -1.79
N ASP A 636 20.07 -15.95 -2.82
CA ASP A 636 19.78 -15.56 -4.20
C ASP A 636 18.25 -15.42 -4.34
N ASP A 637 17.78 -14.18 -4.47
CA ASP A 637 16.34 -13.85 -4.50
C ASP A 637 16.01 -12.95 -5.69
N MET A 638 15.33 -13.52 -6.68
CA MET A 638 14.92 -12.81 -7.90
C MET A 638 14.03 -11.60 -7.61
N GLU A 639 13.21 -11.67 -6.57
CA GLU A 639 12.29 -10.59 -6.20
C GLU A 639 13.01 -9.40 -5.56
N GLU A 640 14.24 -9.57 -5.08
CA GLU A 640 15.07 -8.48 -4.53
C GLU A 640 16.00 -7.88 -5.58
N ARG A 641 16.24 -8.57 -6.71
CA ARG A 641 17.04 -8.06 -7.83
C ARG A 641 16.20 -7.17 -8.73
N LYS A 642 15.85 -5.97 -8.27
CA LYS A 642 14.91 -5.10 -8.96
C LYS A 642 15.28 -3.63 -8.95
N VAL A 643 14.63 -2.89 -9.84
CA VAL A 643 14.43 -1.44 -9.68
C VAL A 643 12.93 -1.19 -9.66
N LYS A 644 12.47 -0.42 -8.68
CA LYS A 644 11.11 0.09 -8.62
C LYS A 644 11.09 1.50 -9.23
N ILE A 645 10.25 1.69 -10.24
CA ILE A 645 9.99 2.98 -10.88
C ILE A 645 8.71 3.52 -10.25
N VAL A 646 8.77 4.67 -9.61
CA VAL A 646 7.61 5.28 -8.95
C VAL A 646 7.34 6.66 -9.54
N LEU A 647 6.15 6.83 -10.11
CA LEU A 647 5.70 8.09 -10.69
C LEU A 647 4.95 8.89 -9.64
N PHE A 648 5.34 10.15 -9.46
CA PHE A 648 4.71 11.06 -8.51
C PHE A 648 4.07 12.25 -9.23
N LYS A 649 2.99 12.75 -8.63
CA LYS A 649 2.46 14.08 -8.90
C LYS A 649 2.60 14.95 -7.67
N GLU A 650 2.89 16.22 -7.93
CA GLU A 650 2.70 17.28 -6.96
C GLU A 650 1.20 17.45 -6.74
N SER A 651 0.80 17.43 -5.49
CA SER A 651 -0.58 17.73 -5.19
C SER A 651 -0.80 19.24 -5.34
N LEU A 652 -1.67 19.64 -6.28
CA LEU A 652 -1.92 21.04 -6.64
C LEU A 652 -1.88 21.99 -5.43
N LYS A 653 -1.07 23.04 -5.53
CA LYS A 653 -1.20 24.23 -4.68
C LYS A 653 -2.65 24.71 -4.75
N LEU A 654 -3.24 25.05 -3.62
CA LEU A 654 -4.37 25.98 -3.64
C LEU A 654 -3.82 27.23 -4.34
N GLU A 655 -4.27 27.49 -5.56
CA GLU A 655 -4.08 28.80 -6.17
C GLU A 655 -4.69 29.80 -5.19
N ASP A 656 -3.84 30.70 -4.69
CA ASP A 656 -4.31 31.91 -4.02
C ASP A 656 -5.29 32.58 -4.99
N GLY A 657 -6.53 32.74 -4.55
CA GLY A 657 -7.56 33.42 -5.32
C GLY A 657 -7.15 34.86 -5.56
N SER A 658 -6.50 35.13 -6.69
CA SER A 658 -6.53 36.44 -7.30
C SER A 658 -7.91 36.59 -7.92
N MET A 659 -8.79 37.29 -7.20
CA MET A 659 -9.89 38.00 -7.81
C MET A 659 -9.32 38.98 -8.83
N GLU A 660 -9.70 38.82 -10.10
CA GLU A 660 -10.03 39.93 -10.99
C GLU A 660 -11.50 39.80 -11.41
#